data_AF-A0A4R0QS05-F1
#
_entry.id   AF-A0A4R0QS05-F1
#
_cell.length_a   1.000
_cell.length_b   1.000
_cell.length_c   1.000
_cell.angle_alpha   90.00
_cell.angle_beta   90.00
_cell.angle_gamma   90.00
#
_symmetry.space_group_name_H-M   'P 1'
#
loop_
_entity.id
_entity.type
_entity.pdbx_description
1 polymer ?
#
loop_
_entity_poly.entity_id
_entity_poly.type
_entity_poly.pdbx_seq_one_letter_code
_entity_poly.pdbx_strand_id
1 'polypeptide(L)'
;MLMHFAKYKLLSTRLRQIAMKSGALVVTASTVWAGAALAADGGSGSSGGSTGTGGYTSRVVWASNDNFGPANATTVENVLTGTLNGVLTSNSHTNVANAIQNANNECVTNYAARHNGDTASANCRVFAVGAVRTDQSRNIADATAGLTQAQWMQAWAQEVGPKTYTHNGVAYNTNARLSSGSTIDGLAARETNGGNRTIVVVVLAADQPKLWDFTPDKSWLTYTNGKWNAVVDNTWSNTTGADTHTVLDGTKLGAAINGTLAAQLGDSLTEFKLVDDYSKADYLFDADNNDIHVYAADVSDDSKPTVNDIVNHGQDVTSQFDITVNGTTVTASMKQAALTSARNNTSAKQYTLLVGGKANFANGKGAAQVRLDSHQAEGSEVTFCADPTTGAAITSHGLLNSGSVSAAGKSKKTNEPYICGYVPPVVKQVIGEASQGGDQASVDGKNVFPGQKLEYKLTTTPTIPQNLTETINTVAFIDQYDQYLQLDKQTIEVLNLTDGSTVTKNDYVLTEDKAAHTFTVTLKPAYVAAHFGAGVQARFQIRFEGTVAKNAPTNREVTNQWTLQLNNSVTPSNTVKNIPVDVTPTKRDETKTGINIDGKTVYYGDDVYYRLTLDAEKLAHSAYKIQRLGMVDKYDSEYLNLIDNQIEVLDSHGQDVTSKFNIQVKNGSVYVFFKTVDTDYLGDTLKGDPQPTDLEAYVTKALDPKTMPSIDQSVLGQKYTVVLPMKVAKVTDGYVVKNTATQITNERTDVTNTVTNPLKDINPRKDVTVNVNGDSVNGKSIYKNHQFLYKLDSSKITGNRAYQQIKNWKIVDKYDTRYDKTTGQWAVYANNNITDDEGNIVIAKGARIDGSGVGAGYFTFTDNNGVFTVEATQAFLDLASGMDANLSWTAYVQMTRTAVSDRVENRFVETLNDTERESNLVWTKTPDQTPAIKLIKYDAASGLTKGDRNTPAEALTRAKNGTRVVFRIINTGSVDLTKITLEDKTIAGNGTVTNLEYPAGWDTLILKPGQWVEVTGTLTGLRTHHTDRGTTTGTPIVPCNVSNNHPFDGTVTGDDKKGGMCYDTPVKATDDWNATTSRLATTGSTIIPFALIAVAAVGLGGAFIIIRKKTAQTTTQDEK
;
A
#
# COMPACT_ATOMS: atom_id res chain seq x y z
N MET A 1 -40.17 -19.41 -67.07
CA MET A 1 -41.58 -19.35 -67.51
C MET A 1 -42.29 -18.41 -66.52
N LEU A 2 -42.99 -17.31 -66.87
CA LEU A 2 -44.01 -17.04 -67.92
C LEU A 2 -45.29 -17.88 -67.67
N MET A 3 -46.53 -17.37 -67.54
CA MET A 3 -47.13 -16.01 -67.35
C MET A 3 -48.39 -16.18 -66.43
N HIS A 4 -48.99 -15.24 -65.67
CA HIS A 4 -48.94 -13.77 -65.49
C HIS A 4 -49.91 -12.91 -66.36
N PHE A 5 -50.79 -12.10 -65.71
CA PHE A 5 -51.77 -11.11 -66.25
C PHE A 5 -52.97 -11.63 -67.10
N ALA A 6 -54.19 -11.04 -67.11
CA ALA A 6 -54.84 -9.99 -66.29
C ALA A 6 -56.38 -9.83 -66.58
N LYS A 7 -57.04 -8.93 -65.80
CA LYS A 7 -58.26 -8.11 -66.07
C LYS A 7 -59.67 -8.76 -66.00
N TYR A 8 -60.55 -8.13 -65.19
CA TYR A 8 -61.84 -7.49 -65.53
C TYR A 8 -62.42 -6.83 -64.23
N LYS A 9 -63.42 -5.93 -64.21
CA LYS A 9 -63.52 -4.53 -64.70
C LYS A 9 -64.64 -3.83 -63.88
N LEU A 10 -64.64 -2.50 -63.71
CA LEU A 10 -65.45 -1.76 -62.72
C LEU A 10 -66.60 -0.90 -63.34
N LEU A 11 -67.77 -0.86 -62.69
CA LEU A 11 -68.89 0.13 -62.78
C LEU A 11 -69.75 -0.01 -61.50
N SER A 12 -69.88 0.96 -60.57
CA SER A 12 -70.78 2.15 -60.54
C SER A 12 -72.29 1.83 -60.68
N THR A 13 -73.23 2.37 -59.88
CA THR A 13 -73.43 3.83 -59.57
C THR A 13 -74.25 4.08 -58.28
N ARG A 14 -74.39 5.36 -57.85
CA ARG A 14 -74.95 5.89 -56.58
C ARG A 14 -76.48 6.12 -56.55
N LEU A 15 -77.07 6.19 -55.35
CA LEU A 15 -78.17 7.11 -54.94
C LEU A 15 -78.06 7.38 -53.42
N ARG A 16 -77.55 8.55 -52.99
CA ARG A 16 -78.27 9.76 -52.49
C ARG A 16 -78.93 9.67 -51.11
N GLN A 17 -78.42 10.48 -50.18
CA GLN A 17 -79.08 10.92 -48.95
C GLN A 17 -80.16 11.99 -49.24
N ILE A 18 -81.06 12.22 -48.29
CA ILE A 18 -81.60 13.53 -47.89
C ILE A 18 -82.04 13.42 -46.42
N ALA A 19 -82.02 14.51 -45.66
CA ALA A 19 -82.35 14.55 -44.24
C ALA A 19 -83.48 15.57 -43.96
N MET A 20 -84.17 15.43 -42.83
CA MET A 20 -84.43 16.59 -41.95
C MET A 20 -84.84 16.19 -40.52
N LYS A 21 -84.89 17.20 -39.65
CA LYS A 21 -85.17 17.11 -38.20
C LYS A 21 -86.67 17.24 -37.89
N SER A 22 -86.98 17.09 -36.59
CA SER A 22 -88.09 17.71 -35.86
C SER A 22 -89.41 16.93 -35.81
N GLY A 23 -90.08 17.02 -34.65
CA GLY A 23 -91.43 16.50 -34.41
C GLY A 23 -91.46 15.33 -33.42
N ALA A 24 -91.82 15.61 -32.16
CA ALA A 24 -92.22 14.58 -31.21
C ALA A 24 -93.73 14.38 -31.28
N LEU A 25 -94.21 13.14 -31.40
CA LEU A 25 -95.56 12.77 -30.97
C LEU A 25 -95.66 11.27 -30.66
N VAL A 26 -96.60 10.92 -29.78
CA VAL A 26 -96.93 9.54 -29.38
C VAL A 26 -97.77 8.87 -30.47
N VAL A 27 -97.39 7.66 -30.90
CA VAL A 27 -98.26 6.70 -31.61
C VAL A 27 -97.98 5.27 -31.12
N THR A 28 -99.03 4.47 -31.08
CA THR A 28 -99.06 3.04 -30.69
C THR A 28 -98.24 2.13 -31.60
N ALA A 29 -97.79 1.00 -31.06
CA ALA A 29 -97.04 -0.02 -31.80
C ALA A 29 -97.93 -0.81 -32.80
N SER A 30 -97.48 -0.89 -34.05
CA SER A 30 -97.88 -1.92 -35.02
C SER A 30 -96.74 -2.12 -36.03
N THR A 31 -96.44 -3.39 -36.33
CA THR A 31 -95.39 -3.88 -37.24
C THR A 31 -95.35 -3.13 -38.59
N VAL A 32 -94.19 -2.87 -39.20
CA VAL A 32 -93.32 -3.86 -39.87
C VAL A 32 -91.83 -3.48 -39.83
N TRP A 33 -90.97 -4.45 -39.54
CA TRP A 33 -89.58 -4.49 -40.01
C TRP A 33 -89.23 -5.94 -40.38
N ALA A 34 -88.60 -6.14 -41.55
CA ALA A 34 -88.05 -7.43 -41.94
C ALA A 34 -86.65 -7.59 -41.32
N GLY A 35 -86.59 -8.10 -40.10
CA GLY A 35 -85.36 -8.58 -39.45
C GLY A 35 -85.31 -10.11 -39.50
N ALA A 36 -84.11 -10.69 -39.33
CA ALA A 36 -83.99 -12.14 -39.15
C ALA A 36 -84.80 -12.57 -37.92
N ALA A 37 -85.51 -13.71 -38.03
CA ALA A 37 -86.24 -14.26 -36.90
C ALA A 37 -85.25 -14.63 -35.79
N LEU A 38 -85.29 -13.90 -34.68
CA LEU A 38 -84.64 -14.33 -33.44
C LEU A 38 -85.27 -15.68 -33.05
N ALA A 39 -84.47 -16.74 -33.03
CA ALA A 39 -84.94 -18.05 -32.57
C ALA A 39 -85.49 -17.89 -31.15
N ALA A 40 -86.76 -18.28 -30.95
CA ALA A 40 -87.34 -18.31 -29.62
C ALA A 40 -86.74 -19.48 -28.82
N ASP A 41 -86.91 -19.46 -27.50
CA ASP A 41 -86.21 -20.34 -26.57
C ASP A 41 -87.13 -20.89 -25.49
N GLY A 42 -86.72 -22.02 -24.89
CA GLY A 42 -87.61 -22.92 -24.17
C GLY A 42 -88.78 -23.38 -25.03
N GLY A 43 -89.78 -23.94 -24.37
CA GLY A 43 -91.14 -23.92 -24.87
C GLY A 43 -92.09 -23.75 -23.69
N SER A 44 -93.22 -23.11 -23.89
CA SER A 44 -94.17 -22.92 -22.81
C SER A 44 -95.58 -22.82 -23.36
N GLY A 45 -96.51 -23.51 -22.72
CA GLY A 45 -97.83 -23.75 -23.26
C GLY A 45 -98.85 -23.87 -22.14
N SER A 46 -100.08 -23.50 -22.45
CA SER A 46 -101.10 -23.30 -21.43
C SER A 46 -102.50 -23.60 -21.94
N SER A 47 -103.40 -23.97 -21.03
CA SER A 47 -104.80 -24.26 -21.31
C SER A 47 -105.69 -23.15 -20.75
N GLY A 48 -106.71 -22.75 -21.51
CA GLY A 48 -107.76 -21.80 -21.09
C GLY A 48 -109.09 -22.50 -20.88
N GLY A 49 -110.05 -21.77 -20.29
CA GLY A 49 -111.40 -22.28 -20.06
C GLY A 49 -112.39 -21.14 -19.74
N SER A 50 -113.62 -21.52 -19.39
CA SER A 50 -114.65 -20.60 -18.93
C SER A 50 -114.30 -19.99 -17.58
N THR A 51 -114.71 -18.74 -17.34
CA THR A 51 -114.45 -17.97 -16.12
C THR A 51 -115.37 -18.35 -14.94
N GLY A 52 -115.98 -19.53 -14.95
CA GLY A 52 -117.03 -19.93 -14.01
C GLY A 52 -116.50 -20.27 -12.62
N THR A 53 -116.74 -19.40 -11.63
CA THR A 53 -116.42 -19.66 -10.22
C THR A 53 -117.54 -20.42 -9.52
N GLY A 54 -117.52 -21.74 -9.59
CA GLY A 54 -118.41 -22.58 -8.77
C GLY A 54 -117.95 -22.63 -7.31
N GLY A 55 -118.54 -21.81 -6.44
CA GLY A 55 -118.62 -22.01 -4.97
C GLY A 55 -117.34 -22.01 -4.11
N TYR A 56 -116.15 -22.17 -4.68
CA TYR A 56 -114.90 -22.44 -3.95
C TYR A 56 -113.82 -21.38 -4.15
N THR A 57 -112.95 -21.18 -3.16
CA THR A 57 -111.80 -20.29 -3.32
C THR A 57 -110.73 -20.98 -4.17
N SER A 58 -110.38 -20.38 -5.31
CA SER A 58 -109.36 -20.91 -6.21
C SER A 58 -108.09 -20.07 -6.15
N ARG A 59 -106.93 -20.72 -6.16
CA ARG A 59 -105.62 -20.06 -6.19
C ARG A 59 -104.69 -20.70 -7.21
N VAL A 60 -103.73 -19.91 -7.70
CA VAL A 60 -102.59 -20.43 -8.45
C VAL A 60 -101.66 -21.19 -7.49
N VAL A 61 -101.14 -22.32 -7.95
CA VAL A 61 -100.04 -23.06 -7.31
C VAL A 61 -99.01 -23.42 -8.36
N TRP A 62 -97.73 -23.42 -7.99
CA TRP A 62 -96.60 -23.76 -8.88
C TRP A 62 -95.73 -24.85 -8.26
N ALA A 63 -95.26 -25.77 -9.08
CA ALA A 63 -94.17 -26.68 -8.79
C ALA A 63 -93.07 -26.53 -9.83
N SER A 64 -91.82 -26.60 -9.39
CA SER A 64 -90.65 -26.31 -10.21
C SER A 64 -89.43 -27.16 -9.81
N ASN A 65 -88.67 -27.62 -10.80
CA ASN A 65 -87.45 -28.42 -10.70
C ASN A 65 -86.65 -28.16 -12.00
N ASP A 66 -85.34 -28.39 -12.05
CA ASP A 66 -84.64 -28.37 -13.35
C ASP A 66 -85.25 -29.40 -14.31
N ASN A 67 -85.55 -30.59 -13.78
CA ASN A 67 -86.04 -31.71 -14.58
C ASN A 67 -87.02 -32.57 -13.77
N PHE A 68 -88.33 -32.41 -14.01
CA PHE A 68 -89.35 -33.36 -13.53
C PHE A 68 -89.45 -34.64 -14.38
N GLY A 69 -88.85 -34.65 -15.56
CA GLY A 69 -88.98 -35.70 -16.57
C GLY A 69 -89.21 -35.16 -17.98
N PRO A 70 -89.31 -36.05 -18.99
CA PRO A 70 -89.54 -35.67 -20.38
C PRO A 70 -90.89 -34.95 -20.57
N ALA A 71 -90.96 -34.04 -21.53
CA ALA A 71 -92.11 -33.19 -21.83
C ALA A 71 -93.31 -33.95 -22.43
N ASN A 72 -94.04 -34.68 -21.59
CA ASN A 72 -95.27 -35.39 -21.92
C ASN A 72 -96.33 -35.26 -20.81
N ALA A 73 -97.57 -35.69 -21.12
CA ALA A 73 -98.71 -35.56 -20.20
C ALA A 73 -98.48 -36.28 -18.86
N THR A 74 -97.95 -37.51 -18.88
CA THR A 74 -97.69 -38.30 -17.67
C THR A 74 -96.74 -37.59 -16.70
N THR A 75 -95.69 -36.92 -17.19
CA THR A 75 -94.80 -36.10 -16.34
C THR A 75 -95.59 -34.96 -15.67
N VAL A 76 -96.41 -34.24 -16.43
CA VAL A 76 -97.19 -33.11 -15.90
C VAL A 76 -98.29 -33.57 -14.93
N GLU A 77 -98.96 -34.68 -15.20
CA GLU A 77 -99.95 -35.28 -14.30
C GLU A 77 -99.33 -35.76 -12.98
N ASN A 78 -98.13 -36.34 -13.03
CA ASN A 78 -97.36 -36.72 -11.83
C ASN A 78 -96.96 -35.49 -10.99
N VAL A 79 -96.59 -34.36 -11.62
CA VAL A 79 -96.31 -33.10 -10.89
C VAL A 79 -97.59 -32.51 -10.29
N LEU A 80 -98.71 -32.55 -11.01
CA LEU A 80 -100.01 -32.04 -10.52
C LEU A 80 -100.58 -32.87 -9.35
N THR A 81 -100.47 -34.19 -9.42
CA THR A 81 -101.04 -35.11 -8.41
C THR A 81 -100.07 -35.36 -7.26
N GLY A 82 -98.78 -35.58 -7.53
CA GLY A 82 -97.74 -35.80 -6.55
C GLY A 82 -97.25 -34.49 -5.92
N THR A 83 -96.43 -33.72 -6.65
CA THR A 83 -95.74 -32.53 -6.12
C THR A 83 -96.70 -31.44 -5.67
N LEU A 84 -97.75 -31.18 -6.44
CA LEU A 84 -98.80 -30.20 -6.12
C LEU A 84 -99.95 -30.77 -5.29
N ASN A 85 -99.96 -32.07 -4.98
CA ASN A 85 -100.99 -32.72 -4.14
C ASN A 85 -102.42 -32.34 -4.58
N GLY A 86 -102.66 -32.39 -5.89
CA GLY A 86 -103.93 -32.05 -6.54
C GLY A 86 -104.70 -33.29 -7.01
N VAL A 87 -105.99 -33.10 -7.28
CA VAL A 87 -106.86 -34.13 -7.85
C VAL A 87 -107.23 -33.74 -9.28
N LEU A 88 -106.98 -34.63 -10.24
CA LEU A 88 -107.37 -34.43 -11.64
C LEU A 88 -108.83 -34.82 -11.88
N THR A 89 -109.50 -34.08 -12.76
CA THR A 89 -110.81 -34.42 -13.32
C THR A 89 -110.65 -34.82 -14.79
N SER A 90 -111.67 -35.43 -15.39
CA SER A 90 -111.67 -35.79 -16.82
C SER A 90 -111.33 -34.60 -17.75
N ASN A 91 -111.75 -33.39 -17.38
CA ASN A 91 -111.42 -32.16 -18.13
C ASN A 91 -109.98 -31.68 -17.86
N SER A 92 -109.46 -31.92 -16.65
CA SER A 92 -108.08 -31.60 -16.28
C SER A 92 -107.06 -32.36 -17.14
N HIS A 93 -107.32 -33.63 -17.47
CA HIS A 93 -106.46 -34.44 -18.36
C HIS A 93 -106.34 -33.83 -19.77
N THR A 94 -107.46 -33.42 -20.36
CA THR A 94 -107.47 -32.74 -21.68
C THR A 94 -106.72 -31.40 -21.63
N ASN A 95 -106.88 -30.64 -20.54
CA ASN A 95 -106.14 -29.40 -20.32
C ASN A 95 -104.62 -29.64 -20.19
N VAL A 96 -104.19 -30.68 -19.48
CA VAL A 96 -102.78 -31.09 -19.40
C VAL A 96 -102.24 -31.43 -20.79
N ALA A 97 -102.93 -32.29 -21.54
CA ALA A 97 -102.50 -32.74 -22.85
C ALA A 97 -102.28 -31.55 -23.82
N ASN A 98 -103.23 -30.62 -23.87
CA ASN A 98 -103.12 -29.42 -24.69
C ASN A 98 -101.94 -28.51 -24.25
N ALA A 99 -101.78 -28.27 -22.94
CA ALA A 99 -100.73 -27.39 -22.42
C ALA A 99 -99.32 -27.97 -22.69
N ILE A 100 -99.10 -29.26 -22.44
CA ILE A 100 -97.79 -29.89 -22.68
C ILE A 100 -97.49 -30.11 -24.16
N GLN A 101 -98.50 -30.43 -24.99
CA GLN A 101 -98.29 -30.59 -26.43
C GLN A 101 -97.82 -29.28 -27.06
N ASN A 102 -98.45 -28.15 -26.71
CA ASN A 102 -98.01 -26.83 -27.18
C ASN A 102 -96.61 -26.49 -26.66
N ALA A 103 -96.34 -26.68 -25.36
CA ALA A 103 -95.02 -26.41 -24.78
C ALA A 103 -93.90 -27.25 -25.42
N ASN A 104 -94.13 -28.55 -25.62
CA ASN A 104 -93.14 -29.44 -26.23
C ASN A 104 -92.92 -29.15 -27.72
N ASN A 105 -94.00 -28.92 -28.48
CA ASN A 105 -93.89 -28.57 -29.90
C ASN A 105 -93.09 -27.27 -30.10
N GLU A 106 -93.34 -26.25 -29.26
CA GLU A 106 -92.57 -25.01 -29.28
C GLU A 106 -91.10 -25.28 -28.96
N CYS A 107 -90.81 -26.02 -27.88
CA CYS A 107 -89.46 -26.35 -27.44
C CYS A 107 -88.63 -27.08 -28.50
N VAL A 108 -89.22 -28.09 -29.15
CA VAL A 108 -88.55 -28.85 -30.22
C VAL A 108 -88.34 -27.99 -31.47
N THR A 109 -89.30 -27.14 -31.84
CA THR A 109 -89.18 -26.21 -32.97
C THR A 109 -88.09 -25.16 -32.72
N ASN A 110 -88.09 -24.59 -31.52
CA ASN A 110 -87.11 -23.61 -31.06
C ASN A 110 -85.70 -24.21 -31.00
N TYR A 111 -85.56 -25.44 -30.52
CA TYR A 111 -84.28 -26.16 -30.56
C TYR A 111 -83.79 -26.40 -31.99
N ALA A 112 -84.64 -26.90 -32.89
CA ALA A 112 -84.29 -27.13 -34.29
C ALA A 112 -83.87 -25.84 -35.02
N ALA A 113 -84.47 -24.70 -34.68
CA ALA A 113 -84.08 -23.40 -35.20
C ALA A 113 -82.68 -22.93 -34.74
N ARG A 114 -82.18 -23.40 -33.58
CA ARG A 114 -80.80 -23.18 -33.12
C ARG A 114 -79.81 -24.22 -33.63
N HIS A 115 -80.25 -25.46 -33.82
CA HIS A 115 -79.40 -26.63 -34.11
C HIS A 115 -79.58 -27.19 -35.53
N ASN A 116 -79.60 -26.31 -36.53
CA ASN A 116 -79.60 -26.64 -37.96
C ASN A 116 -80.68 -27.66 -38.42
N GLY A 117 -81.84 -27.69 -37.75
CA GLY A 117 -82.95 -28.58 -38.04
C GLY A 117 -83.03 -29.87 -37.22
N ASP A 118 -82.08 -30.12 -36.31
CA ASP A 118 -82.17 -31.27 -35.38
C ASP A 118 -83.36 -31.11 -34.43
N THR A 119 -84.26 -32.10 -34.44
CA THR A 119 -85.41 -32.20 -33.52
C THR A 119 -85.27 -33.34 -32.51
N ALA A 120 -84.32 -34.26 -32.72
CA ALA A 120 -84.14 -35.47 -31.92
C ALA A 120 -83.30 -35.20 -30.66
N SER A 121 -82.27 -34.36 -30.76
CA SER A 121 -81.40 -34.02 -29.62
C SER A 121 -82.05 -33.03 -28.63
N ALA A 122 -83.21 -32.47 -28.97
CA ALA A 122 -83.90 -31.42 -28.19
C ALA A 122 -84.18 -31.82 -26.73
N ASN A 123 -84.58 -33.09 -26.51
CA ASN A 123 -84.77 -33.72 -25.19
C ASN A 123 -85.50 -32.81 -24.17
N CYS A 124 -86.60 -32.19 -24.60
CA CYS A 124 -87.34 -31.21 -23.82
C CYS A 124 -87.85 -31.79 -22.49
N ARG A 125 -87.54 -31.09 -21.38
CA ARG A 125 -87.84 -31.51 -20.00
C ARG A 125 -88.83 -30.55 -19.34
N VAL A 126 -89.71 -31.07 -18.49
CA VAL A 126 -90.66 -30.24 -17.72
C VAL A 126 -89.90 -29.55 -16.58
N PHE A 127 -89.83 -28.22 -16.66
CA PHE A 127 -89.18 -27.36 -15.67
C PHE A 127 -90.18 -26.88 -14.61
N ALA A 128 -91.32 -26.34 -15.03
CA ALA A 128 -92.35 -25.85 -14.11
C ALA A 128 -93.76 -26.17 -14.59
N VAL A 129 -94.63 -26.50 -13.63
CA VAL A 129 -96.06 -26.70 -13.83
C VAL A 129 -96.81 -25.82 -12.86
N GLY A 130 -97.68 -24.96 -13.39
CA GLY A 130 -98.55 -24.09 -12.64
C GLY A 130 -100.02 -24.41 -12.92
N ALA A 131 -100.87 -24.35 -11.90
CA ALA A 131 -102.28 -24.69 -12.03
C ALA A 131 -103.19 -23.88 -11.12
N VAL A 132 -104.44 -23.71 -11.54
CA VAL A 132 -105.54 -23.26 -10.67
C VAL A 132 -106.00 -24.45 -9.84
N ARG A 133 -105.94 -24.33 -8.51
CA ARG A 133 -106.35 -25.36 -7.56
C ARG A 133 -107.37 -24.81 -6.56
N THR A 134 -108.44 -25.57 -6.31
CA THR A 134 -109.43 -25.25 -5.26
C THR A 134 -108.87 -25.46 -3.86
N ASP A 135 -109.37 -24.68 -2.91
CA ASP A 135 -109.03 -24.77 -1.49
C ASP A 135 -109.51 -26.05 -0.80
N GLN A 136 -110.78 -26.43 -1.00
CA GLN A 136 -111.43 -27.51 -0.25
C GLN A 136 -111.18 -28.91 -0.82
N SER A 137 -111.37 -29.09 -2.13
CA SER A 137 -111.23 -30.41 -2.78
C SER A 137 -109.82 -30.73 -3.27
N ARG A 138 -108.94 -29.72 -3.38
CA ARG A 138 -107.63 -29.78 -4.07
C ARG A 138 -107.74 -30.13 -5.56
N ASN A 139 -108.92 -29.98 -6.17
CA ASN A 139 -109.11 -30.25 -7.60
C ASN A 139 -108.27 -29.27 -8.44
N ILE A 140 -107.60 -29.78 -9.46
CA ILE A 140 -106.99 -28.98 -10.53
C ILE A 140 -108.11 -28.53 -11.47
N ALA A 141 -108.44 -27.25 -11.41
CA ALA A 141 -109.67 -26.71 -11.99
C ALA A 141 -109.67 -26.73 -13.53
N ASP A 142 -110.84 -27.00 -14.11
CA ASP A 142 -111.15 -26.86 -15.53
C ASP A 142 -111.71 -25.48 -15.90
N ALA A 143 -112.02 -24.65 -14.89
CA ALA A 143 -112.34 -23.23 -15.00
C ALA A 143 -111.19 -22.35 -14.50
N THR A 144 -111.02 -21.16 -15.09
CA THR A 144 -109.88 -20.26 -14.83
C THR A 144 -110.03 -19.40 -13.57
N ALA A 145 -111.20 -19.45 -12.93
CA ALA A 145 -111.59 -18.68 -11.74
C ALA A 145 -111.37 -17.15 -11.82
N GLY A 146 -111.20 -16.58 -13.03
CA GLY A 146 -110.94 -15.15 -13.23
C GLY A 146 -109.59 -14.65 -12.70
N LEU A 147 -108.64 -15.54 -12.43
CA LEU A 147 -107.33 -15.19 -11.87
C LEU A 147 -106.50 -14.37 -12.86
N THR A 148 -105.89 -13.29 -12.37
CA THR A 148 -105.10 -12.35 -13.19
C THR A 148 -103.66 -12.82 -13.41
N GLN A 149 -103.00 -12.32 -14.46
CA GLN A 149 -101.56 -12.51 -14.68
C GLN A 149 -100.73 -12.10 -13.45
N ALA A 150 -101.13 -11.01 -12.76
CA ALA A 150 -100.46 -10.56 -11.54
C ALA A 150 -100.51 -11.61 -10.43
N GLN A 151 -101.63 -12.32 -10.24
CA GLN A 151 -101.74 -13.41 -9.26
C GLN A 151 -100.93 -14.65 -9.67
N TRP A 152 -100.89 -14.96 -10.97
CA TRP A 152 -100.04 -16.03 -11.50
C TRP A 152 -98.54 -15.77 -11.29
N MET A 153 -98.09 -14.54 -11.57
CA MET A 153 -96.69 -14.15 -11.40
C MET A 153 -96.32 -13.84 -9.95
N GLN A 154 -97.28 -13.44 -9.09
CA GLN A 154 -97.06 -13.37 -7.64
C GLN A 154 -96.79 -14.76 -7.05
N ALA A 155 -97.58 -15.77 -7.44
CA ALA A 155 -97.34 -17.15 -7.03
C ALA A 155 -95.99 -17.68 -7.57
N TRP A 156 -95.62 -17.35 -8.81
CA TRP A 156 -94.30 -17.67 -9.37
C TRP A 156 -93.16 -17.00 -8.59
N ALA A 157 -93.28 -15.71 -8.26
CA ALA A 157 -92.28 -14.97 -7.50
C ALA A 157 -92.15 -15.43 -6.03
N GLN A 158 -93.11 -16.20 -5.51
CA GLN A 158 -93.05 -16.83 -4.20
C GLN A 158 -92.48 -18.26 -4.28
N GLU A 159 -92.93 -19.07 -5.23
CA GLU A 159 -92.67 -20.52 -5.27
C GLU A 159 -91.61 -20.96 -6.29
N VAL A 160 -91.16 -20.08 -7.19
CA VAL A 160 -90.26 -20.43 -8.31
C VAL A 160 -89.08 -19.47 -8.40
N GLY A 161 -89.33 -18.17 -8.52
CA GLY A 161 -88.29 -17.13 -8.66
C GLY A 161 -87.18 -17.14 -7.60
N PRO A 162 -87.47 -17.40 -6.30
CA PRO A 162 -86.45 -17.43 -5.25
C PRO A 162 -85.55 -18.68 -5.24
N LYS A 163 -85.81 -19.69 -6.08
CA LYS A 163 -85.10 -20.97 -6.06
C LYS A 163 -83.86 -20.95 -6.97
N THR A 164 -82.79 -21.57 -6.49
CA THR A 164 -81.63 -21.95 -7.30
C THR A 164 -81.86 -23.35 -7.86
N TYR A 165 -81.64 -23.50 -9.16
CA TYR A 165 -81.71 -24.73 -9.93
C TYR A 165 -80.30 -25.15 -10.37
N THR A 166 -80.13 -26.38 -10.85
CA THR A 166 -78.83 -26.88 -11.32
C THR A 166 -79.03 -27.63 -12.62
N HIS A 167 -78.44 -27.13 -13.72
CA HIS A 167 -78.41 -27.81 -15.03
C HIS A 167 -76.97 -28.22 -15.34
N ASN A 168 -76.75 -29.46 -15.78
CA ASN A 168 -75.43 -30.00 -16.09
C ASN A 168 -74.35 -29.73 -15.01
N GLY A 169 -74.75 -29.72 -13.73
CA GLY A 169 -73.86 -29.47 -12.58
C GLY A 169 -73.61 -28.00 -12.23
N VAL A 170 -74.12 -27.04 -13.02
CA VAL A 170 -73.94 -25.60 -12.80
C VAL A 170 -75.24 -24.97 -12.26
N ALA A 171 -75.10 -24.21 -11.17
CA ALA A 171 -76.20 -23.53 -10.51
C ALA A 171 -76.71 -22.31 -11.31
N TYR A 172 -78.03 -22.10 -11.35
CA TYR A 172 -78.69 -20.99 -12.05
C TYR A 172 -80.02 -20.59 -11.37
N ASN A 173 -80.59 -19.45 -11.74
CA ASN A 173 -81.91 -18.98 -11.30
C ASN A 173 -82.81 -18.69 -12.52
N THR A 174 -84.10 -18.41 -12.32
CA THR A 174 -85.02 -18.18 -13.45
C THR A 174 -84.81 -16.88 -14.21
N ASN A 175 -83.91 -16.00 -13.75
CA ASN A 175 -83.41 -14.84 -14.49
C ASN A 175 -82.20 -15.17 -15.39
N ALA A 176 -81.72 -16.42 -15.38
CA ALA A 176 -80.77 -16.89 -16.39
C ALA A 176 -81.35 -16.69 -17.79
N ARG A 177 -80.59 -16.01 -18.65
CA ARG A 177 -80.95 -15.83 -20.05
C ARG A 177 -80.78 -17.12 -20.82
N LEU A 178 -81.76 -17.38 -21.67
CA LEU A 178 -81.71 -18.38 -22.72
C LEU A 178 -81.03 -17.75 -23.96
N SER A 179 -80.67 -18.56 -24.96
CA SER A 179 -79.97 -18.15 -26.18
C SER A 179 -80.69 -17.05 -26.98
N SER A 180 -82.02 -16.92 -26.83
CA SER A 180 -82.82 -15.84 -27.43
C SER A 180 -82.73 -14.48 -26.71
N GLY A 181 -82.06 -14.42 -25.56
CA GLY A 181 -82.08 -13.27 -24.64
C GLY A 181 -83.28 -13.21 -23.69
N SER A 182 -84.28 -14.08 -23.86
CA SER A 182 -85.40 -14.25 -22.93
C SER A 182 -84.95 -14.95 -21.64
N THR A 183 -85.65 -14.74 -20.52
CA THR A 183 -85.44 -15.48 -19.26
C THR A 183 -86.55 -16.50 -19.03
N ILE A 184 -86.36 -17.41 -18.07
CA ILE A 184 -87.39 -18.40 -17.69
C ILE A 184 -88.57 -17.71 -16.99
N ASP A 185 -88.30 -16.66 -16.19
CA ASP A 185 -89.32 -15.72 -15.70
C ASP A 185 -90.12 -15.09 -16.86
N GLY A 186 -89.43 -14.76 -17.96
CA GLY A 186 -90.05 -14.23 -19.19
C GLY A 186 -91.01 -15.22 -19.85
N LEU A 187 -90.68 -16.51 -19.90
CA LEU A 187 -91.59 -17.55 -20.42
C LEU A 187 -92.85 -17.69 -19.55
N ALA A 188 -92.69 -17.72 -18.23
CA ALA A 188 -93.83 -17.74 -17.31
C ALA A 188 -94.70 -16.49 -17.43
N ALA A 189 -94.10 -15.31 -17.53
CA ALA A 189 -94.80 -14.04 -17.74
C ALA A 189 -95.55 -14.00 -19.08
N ARG A 190 -94.96 -14.59 -20.14
CA ARG A 190 -95.56 -14.70 -21.48
C ARG A 190 -96.82 -15.57 -21.46
N GLU A 191 -96.74 -16.79 -20.93
CA GLU A 191 -97.88 -17.71 -20.95
C GLU A 191 -99.02 -17.29 -20.03
N THR A 192 -98.70 -16.68 -18.88
CA THR A 192 -99.70 -16.19 -17.92
C THR A 192 -100.39 -14.90 -18.37
N ASN A 193 -99.96 -14.30 -19.49
CA ASN A 193 -100.51 -13.05 -20.02
C ASN A 193 -102.02 -13.12 -20.28
N GLY A 194 -102.75 -12.12 -19.79
CA GLY A 194 -104.21 -12.07 -19.79
C GLY A 194 -104.89 -12.95 -18.73
N GLY A 195 -104.14 -13.71 -17.92
CA GLY A 195 -104.62 -14.43 -16.71
C GLY A 195 -105.52 -15.65 -16.93
N ASN A 196 -106.35 -15.66 -17.98
CA ASN A 196 -107.36 -16.69 -18.25
C ASN A 196 -106.73 -18.05 -18.62
N ARG A 197 -106.25 -18.78 -17.60
CA ARG A 197 -105.55 -20.07 -17.68
C ARG A 197 -106.03 -21.03 -16.59
N THR A 198 -106.03 -22.32 -16.89
CA THR A 198 -106.26 -23.42 -15.94
C THR A 198 -104.95 -24.11 -15.55
N ILE A 199 -104.10 -24.38 -16.54
CA ILE A 199 -102.78 -25.00 -16.39
C ILE A 199 -101.78 -24.24 -17.28
N VAL A 200 -100.56 -24.05 -16.79
CA VAL A 200 -99.41 -23.50 -17.53
C VAL A 200 -98.23 -24.45 -17.33
N VAL A 201 -97.52 -24.78 -18.40
CA VAL A 201 -96.32 -25.62 -18.36
C VAL A 201 -95.17 -24.90 -19.05
N VAL A 202 -94.02 -24.86 -18.38
CA VAL A 202 -92.75 -24.39 -18.93
C VAL A 202 -91.82 -25.58 -19.09
N VAL A 203 -91.29 -25.77 -20.29
CA VAL A 203 -90.30 -26.80 -20.63
C VAL A 203 -89.02 -26.16 -21.16
N LEU A 204 -87.90 -26.83 -20.96
CA LEU A 204 -86.57 -26.40 -21.44
C LEU A 204 -85.96 -27.50 -22.28
N ALA A 205 -85.32 -27.15 -23.40
CA ALA A 205 -84.53 -28.10 -24.17
C ALA A 205 -83.22 -28.44 -23.43
N ALA A 206 -82.54 -29.54 -23.80
CA ALA A 206 -81.33 -29.99 -23.12
C ALA A 206 -80.14 -29.00 -23.20
N ASP A 207 -80.13 -28.10 -24.19
CA ASP A 207 -79.16 -27.00 -24.31
C ASP A 207 -79.49 -25.79 -23.42
N GLN A 208 -80.61 -25.80 -22.68
CA GLN A 208 -81.14 -24.65 -21.96
C GLN A 208 -81.18 -24.84 -20.43
N PRO A 209 -80.83 -23.80 -19.65
CA PRO A 209 -80.32 -22.49 -20.08
C PRO A 209 -78.89 -22.55 -20.69
N LYS A 210 -78.53 -21.59 -21.56
CA LYS A 210 -77.14 -21.46 -22.03
C LYS A 210 -76.28 -20.88 -20.91
N LEU A 211 -75.68 -21.75 -20.12
CA LEU A 211 -74.79 -21.36 -19.02
C LEU A 211 -73.41 -21.01 -19.58
N TRP A 212 -73.17 -19.72 -19.82
CA TRP A 212 -71.88 -19.22 -20.30
C TRP A 212 -70.74 -19.63 -19.36
N ASP A 213 -69.66 -20.11 -19.95
CA ASP A 213 -68.42 -20.45 -19.28
C ASP A 213 -67.23 -20.15 -20.20
N PHE A 214 -66.11 -19.75 -19.61
CA PHE A 214 -64.92 -19.28 -20.32
C PHE A 214 -63.67 -20.00 -19.82
N THR A 215 -62.62 -20.06 -20.63
CA THR A 215 -61.29 -20.52 -20.24
C THR A 215 -60.30 -19.44 -20.65
N PRO A 216 -59.77 -18.64 -19.70
CA PRO A 216 -58.81 -17.60 -20.02
C PRO A 216 -57.42 -18.20 -20.25
N ASP A 217 -56.55 -17.50 -20.95
CA ASP A 217 -55.17 -17.90 -21.16
C ASP A 217 -54.21 -16.71 -21.00
N LYS A 218 -52.91 -16.99 -20.91
CA LYS A 218 -51.87 -15.98 -20.89
C LYS A 218 -50.61 -16.44 -21.60
N SER A 219 -49.81 -15.46 -21.99
CA SER A 219 -48.51 -15.66 -22.65
C SER A 219 -47.56 -14.54 -22.26
N TRP A 220 -46.27 -14.83 -22.18
CA TRP A 220 -45.24 -13.81 -22.27
C TRP A 220 -45.16 -13.27 -23.72
N LEU A 221 -44.79 -12.00 -23.88
CA LEU A 221 -44.78 -11.26 -25.14
C LEU A 221 -43.39 -10.72 -25.47
N THR A 222 -43.01 -10.80 -26.75
CA THR A 222 -41.84 -10.08 -27.27
C THR A 222 -42.21 -8.65 -27.70
N TYR A 223 -41.25 -7.73 -27.58
CA TYR A 223 -41.36 -6.38 -28.12
C TYR A 223 -40.41 -6.23 -29.32
N THR A 224 -40.95 -6.02 -30.52
CA THR A 224 -40.16 -5.94 -31.76
C THR A 224 -40.63 -4.77 -32.62
N ASN A 225 -39.70 -4.08 -33.28
CA ASN A 225 -40.00 -2.96 -34.20
C ASN A 225 -40.92 -1.87 -33.61
N GLY A 226 -40.83 -1.63 -32.30
CA GLY A 226 -41.66 -0.65 -31.57
C GLY A 226 -43.05 -1.15 -31.14
N LYS A 227 -43.33 -2.45 -31.23
CA LYS A 227 -44.65 -3.06 -30.98
C LYS A 227 -44.56 -4.30 -30.09
N TRP A 228 -45.56 -4.51 -29.25
CA TRP A 228 -45.82 -5.79 -28.59
C TRP A 228 -46.42 -6.79 -29.56
N ASN A 229 -45.93 -8.03 -29.56
CA ASN A 229 -46.48 -9.12 -30.36
C ASN A 229 -47.46 -9.94 -29.49
N ALA A 230 -48.72 -9.49 -29.39
CA ALA A 230 -49.72 -10.15 -28.54
C ALA A 230 -50.21 -11.48 -29.13
N VAL A 231 -50.39 -12.49 -28.29
CA VAL A 231 -50.80 -13.85 -28.69
C VAL A 231 -51.84 -14.43 -27.71
N VAL A 232 -52.47 -15.55 -28.11
CA VAL A 232 -53.33 -16.38 -27.25
C VAL A 232 -52.78 -17.80 -27.13
N ASP A 233 -52.90 -18.40 -25.93
CA ASP A 233 -52.55 -19.79 -25.65
C ASP A 233 -53.79 -20.59 -25.22
N ASN A 234 -54.83 -20.60 -26.06
CA ASN A 234 -56.12 -21.20 -25.70
C ASN A 234 -56.09 -22.74 -25.54
N THR A 235 -54.93 -23.38 -25.74
CA THR A 235 -54.61 -24.78 -25.45
C THR A 235 -53.82 -24.98 -24.15
N TRP A 236 -53.36 -23.91 -23.49
CA TRP A 236 -52.49 -23.93 -22.31
C TRP A 236 -51.18 -24.70 -22.54
N SER A 237 -50.57 -24.49 -23.71
CA SER A 237 -49.29 -25.08 -24.12
C SER A 237 -48.08 -24.54 -23.34
N ASN A 238 -48.11 -23.28 -22.92
CA ASN A 238 -46.98 -22.51 -22.40
C ASN A 238 -45.79 -22.46 -23.37
N THR A 239 -46.08 -22.31 -24.68
CA THR A 239 -45.07 -22.28 -25.77
C THR A 239 -45.32 -21.14 -26.78
N THR A 240 -46.03 -20.09 -26.36
CA THR A 240 -46.53 -19.00 -27.21
C THR A 240 -45.77 -17.69 -26.98
N GLY A 241 -45.63 -16.84 -28.01
CA GLY A 241 -45.02 -15.52 -27.84
C GLY A 241 -43.56 -15.59 -27.36
N ALA A 242 -43.32 -15.17 -26.12
CA ALA A 242 -42.03 -15.28 -25.43
C ALA A 242 -41.99 -16.39 -24.36
N ASP A 243 -43.03 -17.22 -24.21
CA ASP A 243 -42.97 -18.40 -23.32
C ASP A 243 -41.78 -19.28 -23.71
N THR A 244 -41.10 -19.89 -22.73
CA THR A 244 -39.89 -20.72 -22.91
C THR A 244 -38.66 -20.00 -23.47
N HIS A 245 -38.74 -18.70 -23.77
CA HIS A 245 -37.61 -17.94 -24.31
C HIS A 245 -36.63 -17.51 -23.22
N THR A 246 -35.46 -17.07 -23.67
CA THR A 246 -34.42 -16.45 -22.84
C THR A 246 -34.40 -14.94 -23.08
N VAL A 247 -34.13 -14.15 -22.04
CA VAL A 247 -33.95 -12.69 -22.14
C VAL A 247 -32.57 -12.28 -21.63
N LEU A 248 -32.11 -11.10 -22.05
CA LEU A 248 -30.99 -10.42 -21.39
C LEU A 248 -31.56 -9.44 -20.35
N ASP A 249 -30.70 -8.98 -19.43
CA ASP A 249 -31.08 -7.91 -18.49
C ASP A 249 -31.41 -6.62 -19.27
N GLY A 250 -32.50 -5.93 -18.91
CA GLY A 250 -32.96 -4.73 -19.63
C GLY A 250 -33.64 -4.97 -21.00
N THR A 251 -33.84 -6.21 -21.44
CA THR A 251 -34.69 -6.54 -22.61
C THR A 251 -36.15 -6.16 -22.33
N LYS A 252 -36.88 -5.60 -23.31
CA LYS A 252 -38.33 -5.37 -23.17
C LYS A 252 -39.10 -6.69 -23.21
N LEU A 253 -39.93 -6.92 -22.19
CA LEU A 253 -40.71 -8.13 -21.95
C LEU A 253 -42.08 -7.70 -21.41
N GLY A 254 -43.13 -8.50 -21.64
CA GLY A 254 -44.46 -8.21 -21.07
C GLY A 254 -45.36 -9.44 -21.10
N ALA A 255 -46.58 -9.32 -20.57
CA ALA A 255 -47.58 -10.39 -20.55
C ALA A 255 -48.89 -9.98 -21.24
N ALA A 256 -49.56 -10.93 -21.89
CA ALA A 256 -50.97 -10.83 -22.27
C ALA A 256 -51.81 -11.73 -21.36
N ILE A 257 -52.93 -11.22 -20.86
CA ILE A 257 -53.91 -11.96 -20.06
C ILE A 257 -55.24 -11.87 -20.80
N ASN A 258 -55.64 -12.98 -21.41
CA ASN A 258 -56.72 -13.06 -22.39
C ASN A 258 -57.99 -13.64 -21.75
N GLY A 259 -59.11 -12.92 -21.84
CA GLY A 259 -60.41 -13.38 -21.37
C GLY A 259 -61.54 -13.04 -22.35
N THR A 260 -62.60 -13.84 -22.36
CA THR A 260 -63.79 -13.58 -23.19
C THR A 260 -64.97 -13.06 -22.37
N LEU A 261 -65.92 -12.42 -23.05
CA LEU A 261 -67.30 -12.18 -22.61
C LEU A 261 -68.26 -12.58 -23.73
N ALA A 262 -69.29 -13.36 -23.40
CA ALA A 262 -70.36 -13.69 -24.34
C ALA A 262 -71.22 -12.47 -24.69
N ALA A 263 -71.94 -12.59 -25.82
CA ALA A 263 -73.04 -11.70 -26.14
C ALA A 263 -74.18 -11.85 -25.10
N GLN A 264 -74.95 -10.78 -24.90
CA GLN A 264 -76.25 -10.80 -24.20
C GLN A 264 -76.27 -11.37 -22.76
N LEU A 265 -75.16 -11.33 -22.02
CA LEU A 265 -75.07 -11.86 -20.64
C LEU A 265 -76.13 -11.32 -19.66
N GLY A 266 -76.62 -10.09 -19.85
CA GLY A 266 -77.56 -9.45 -18.94
C GLY A 266 -76.99 -9.26 -17.53
N ASP A 267 -77.84 -9.13 -16.52
CA ASP A 267 -77.42 -8.80 -15.15
C ASP A 267 -76.64 -9.91 -14.42
N SER A 268 -76.37 -11.06 -15.05
CA SER A 268 -75.38 -12.01 -14.54
C SER A 268 -73.96 -11.43 -14.54
N LEU A 269 -73.64 -10.51 -15.46
CA LEU A 269 -72.36 -9.82 -15.49
C LEU A 269 -72.32 -8.70 -14.42
N THR A 270 -72.02 -9.14 -13.20
CA THR A 270 -71.81 -8.30 -12.00
C THR A 270 -70.43 -7.66 -11.97
N GLU A 271 -69.41 -8.37 -12.46
CA GLU A 271 -68.02 -7.89 -12.60
C GLU A 271 -67.37 -8.46 -13.87
N PHE A 272 -66.28 -7.81 -14.31
CA PHE A 272 -65.30 -8.36 -15.23
C PHE A 272 -63.92 -7.84 -14.82
N LYS A 273 -62.96 -8.73 -14.60
CA LYS A 273 -61.60 -8.40 -14.15
C LYS A 273 -60.58 -9.27 -14.88
N LEU A 274 -59.48 -8.66 -15.30
CA LEU A 274 -58.27 -9.32 -15.80
C LEU A 274 -57.15 -9.09 -14.79
N VAL A 275 -56.41 -10.13 -14.43
CA VAL A 275 -55.35 -10.07 -13.40
C VAL A 275 -54.09 -10.78 -13.88
N ASP A 276 -52.95 -10.09 -13.78
CA ASP A 276 -51.61 -10.66 -13.85
C ASP A 276 -51.04 -10.82 -12.43
N ASP A 277 -50.36 -11.92 -12.16
CA ASP A 277 -49.61 -12.15 -10.92
C ASP A 277 -48.26 -12.79 -11.27
N TYR A 278 -47.28 -11.90 -11.45
CA TYR A 278 -45.90 -12.23 -11.79
C TYR A 278 -45.00 -12.44 -10.56
N SER A 279 -45.58 -12.66 -9.38
CA SER A 279 -44.84 -12.78 -8.11
C SER A 279 -43.72 -13.83 -8.10
N LYS A 280 -43.82 -14.92 -8.87
CA LYS A 280 -42.76 -15.93 -8.99
C LYS A 280 -41.68 -15.57 -10.02
N ALA A 281 -41.92 -14.54 -10.84
CA ALA A 281 -41.02 -14.02 -11.87
C ALA A 281 -40.43 -12.63 -11.54
N ASP A 282 -40.79 -12.04 -10.39
CA ASP A 282 -40.30 -10.76 -9.84
C ASP A 282 -38.78 -10.61 -9.92
N TYR A 283 -38.04 -11.69 -9.61
CA TYR A 283 -36.58 -11.75 -9.71
C TYR A 283 -36.02 -11.42 -11.10
N LEU A 284 -36.83 -11.59 -12.16
CA LEU A 284 -36.46 -11.32 -13.55
C LEU A 284 -37.24 -10.15 -14.17
N PHE A 285 -38.49 -9.91 -13.82
CA PHE A 285 -39.41 -9.03 -14.56
C PHE A 285 -40.04 -7.92 -13.70
N ASP A 286 -39.93 -6.68 -14.18
CA ASP A 286 -40.66 -5.51 -13.68
C ASP A 286 -41.61 -4.97 -14.74
N ALA A 287 -42.87 -4.72 -14.36
CA ALA A 287 -43.85 -4.03 -15.19
C ALA A 287 -43.58 -2.51 -15.25
N ASP A 288 -43.82 -1.90 -16.42
CA ASP A 288 -43.86 -0.45 -16.58
C ASP A 288 -45.32 0.01 -16.50
N ASN A 289 -45.67 0.74 -15.43
CA ASN A 289 -47.02 1.27 -15.20
C ASN A 289 -47.56 2.16 -16.34
N ASN A 290 -46.70 2.61 -17.26
CA ASN A 290 -47.07 3.42 -18.43
C ASN A 290 -47.33 2.58 -19.70
N ASP A 291 -47.07 1.27 -19.66
CA ASP A 291 -47.20 0.30 -20.76
C ASP A 291 -48.25 -0.79 -20.41
N ILE A 292 -49.21 -0.45 -19.53
CA ILE A 292 -50.32 -1.33 -19.10
C ILE A 292 -51.63 -0.85 -19.73
N HIS A 293 -52.24 -1.70 -20.56
CA HIS A 293 -53.39 -1.35 -21.39
C HIS A 293 -54.40 -2.50 -21.46
N VAL A 294 -55.66 -2.21 -21.78
CA VAL A 294 -56.66 -3.25 -22.09
C VAL A 294 -57.21 -3.05 -23.50
N TYR A 295 -57.11 -4.07 -24.34
CA TYR A 295 -57.62 -4.09 -25.71
C TYR A 295 -58.83 -5.01 -25.83
N ALA A 296 -59.71 -4.73 -26.79
CA ALA A 296 -60.89 -5.55 -27.07
C ALA A 296 -61.12 -5.78 -28.57
N ALA A 297 -61.63 -6.96 -28.91
CA ALA A 297 -62.02 -7.35 -30.27
C ALA A 297 -63.21 -8.31 -30.25
N ASP A 298 -64.00 -8.35 -31.32
CA ASP A 298 -65.15 -9.25 -31.45
C ASP A 298 -64.69 -10.68 -31.78
N VAL A 299 -65.36 -11.69 -31.21
CA VAL A 299 -65.06 -13.12 -31.39
C VAL A 299 -66.30 -13.94 -31.72
N SER A 300 -66.10 -15.07 -32.40
CA SER A 300 -67.13 -16.09 -32.66
C SER A 300 -67.20 -17.18 -31.58
N ASP A 301 -66.10 -17.40 -30.84
CA ASP A 301 -66.03 -18.30 -29.70
C ASP A 301 -66.12 -17.46 -28.41
N ASP A 302 -67.15 -17.67 -27.60
CA ASP A 302 -67.32 -16.99 -26.31
C ASP A 302 -66.71 -17.75 -25.12
N SER A 303 -66.21 -18.96 -25.36
CA SER A 303 -65.60 -19.84 -24.36
C SER A 303 -64.07 -19.72 -24.29
N LYS A 304 -63.40 -19.26 -25.36
CA LYS A 304 -61.93 -19.18 -25.44
C LYS A 304 -61.44 -17.96 -26.22
N PRO A 305 -60.32 -17.33 -25.82
CA PRO A 305 -59.59 -16.36 -26.64
C PRO A 305 -59.17 -16.94 -28.00
N THR A 306 -59.21 -16.11 -29.04
CA THR A 306 -58.94 -16.50 -30.43
C THR A 306 -58.28 -15.39 -31.27
N VAL A 307 -58.25 -14.14 -30.78
CA VAL A 307 -57.66 -12.99 -31.48
C VAL A 307 -56.21 -12.83 -31.06
N ASN A 308 -55.30 -13.28 -31.92
CA ASN A 308 -53.89 -12.89 -31.88
C ASN A 308 -53.72 -11.43 -32.34
N ASP A 309 -52.63 -10.81 -31.90
CA ASP A 309 -52.22 -9.43 -32.16
C ASP A 309 -53.26 -8.33 -31.87
N ILE A 310 -54.13 -8.59 -30.90
CA ILE A 310 -55.19 -7.68 -30.42
C ILE A 310 -54.66 -6.33 -29.92
N VAL A 311 -53.39 -6.23 -29.52
CA VAL A 311 -52.73 -4.96 -29.14
C VAL A 311 -52.52 -4.03 -30.35
N ASN A 312 -52.25 -4.58 -31.54
CA ASN A 312 -52.03 -3.78 -32.76
C ASN A 312 -53.29 -3.66 -33.64
N HIS A 313 -54.29 -4.51 -33.44
CA HIS A 313 -55.47 -4.62 -34.32
C HIS A 313 -56.83 -4.54 -33.61
N GLY A 314 -56.87 -4.69 -32.29
CA GLY A 314 -58.08 -4.46 -31.48
C GLY A 314 -58.30 -2.98 -31.16
N GLN A 315 -59.41 -2.70 -30.47
CA GLN A 315 -59.69 -1.38 -29.92
C GLN A 315 -59.03 -1.25 -28.54
N ASP A 316 -58.24 -0.19 -28.30
CA ASP A 316 -57.87 0.21 -26.94
C ASP A 316 -59.13 0.63 -26.17
N VAL A 317 -59.41 -0.08 -25.09
CA VAL A 317 -60.52 0.14 -24.16
C VAL A 317 -60.05 0.40 -22.74
N THR A 318 -58.76 0.72 -22.53
CA THR A 318 -58.12 0.96 -21.21
C THR A 318 -58.93 1.94 -20.35
N SER A 319 -59.51 2.98 -20.95
CA SER A 319 -60.37 3.96 -20.25
C SER A 319 -61.63 3.37 -19.61
N GLN A 320 -62.10 2.20 -20.08
CA GLN A 320 -63.23 1.43 -19.55
C GLN A 320 -62.88 0.63 -18.28
N PHE A 321 -61.60 0.57 -17.89
CA PHE A 321 -61.11 -0.19 -16.74
C PHE A 321 -60.49 0.74 -15.69
N ASP A 322 -60.61 0.37 -14.42
CA ASP A 322 -59.75 0.85 -13.34
C ASP A 322 -58.58 -0.12 -13.23
N ILE A 323 -57.35 0.40 -13.40
CA ILE A 323 -56.11 -0.38 -13.33
C ILE A 323 -55.41 -0.08 -12.02
N THR A 324 -55.08 -1.14 -11.28
CA THR A 324 -54.35 -1.09 -10.01
C THR A 324 -53.15 -2.00 -10.08
N VAL A 325 -51.97 -1.50 -9.71
CA VAL A 325 -50.73 -2.26 -9.58
C VAL A 325 -50.36 -2.32 -8.09
N ASN A 326 -50.34 -3.53 -7.53
CA ASN A 326 -50.07 -3.79 -6.12
C ASN A 326 -48.85 -4.71 -6.01
N GLY A 327 -47.64 -4.13 -6.05
CA GLY A 327 -46.41 -4.91 -6.20
C GLY A 327 -46.45 -5.69 -7.52
N THR A 328 -46.30 -7.01 -7.43
CA THR A 328 -46.24 -7.96 -8.55
C THR A 328 -47.60 -8.40 -9.10
N THR A 329 -48.70 -7.79 -8.63
CA THR A 329 -50.07 -8.07 -9.11
C THR A 329 -50.65 -6.87 -9.84
N VAL A 330 -50.99 -7.03 -11.12
CA VAL A 330 -51.70 -6.04 -11.93
C VAL A 330 -53.16 -6.46 -12.07
N THR A 331 -54.10 -5.59 -11.71
CA THR A 331 -55.54 -5.85 -11.83
C THR A 331 -56.21 -4.77 -12.66
N ALA A 332 -56.84 -5.15 -13.77
CA ALA A 332 -57.74 -4.31 -14.55
C ALA A 332 -59.20 -4.71 -14.28
N SER A 333 -59.95 -3.86 -13.57
CA SER A 333 -61.38 -4.06 -13.27
C SER A 333 -62.25 -3.22 -14.18
N MET A 334 -63.22 -3.81 -14.89
CA MET A 334 -64.12 -3.06 -15.78
C MET A 334 -65.05 -2.16 -14.97
N LYS A 335 -65.11 -0.86 -15.34
CA LYS A 335 -65.94 0.16 -14.69
C LYS A 335 -67.43 -0.14 -14.84
N GLN A 336 -68.24 0.24 -13.86
CA GLN A 336 -69.68 -0.04 -13.81
C GLN A 336 -70.45 0.44 -15.06
N ALA A 337 -70.04 1.56 -15.68
CA ALA A 337 -70.64 2.03 -16.93
C ALA A 337 -70.35 1.08 -18.10
N ALA A 338 -69.10 0.63 -18.24
CA ALA A 338 -68.69 -0.32 -19.28
C ALA A 338 -69.29 -1.71 -19.06
N LEU A 339 -69.38 -2.18 -17.81
CA LEU A 339 -70.11 -3.41 -17.46
C LEU A 339 -71.55 -3.36 -17.95
N THR A 340 -72.25 -2.24 -17.70
CA THR A 340 -73.65 -2.04 -18.12
C THR A 340 -73.82 -2.10 -19.64
N SER A 341 -72.84 -1.62 -20.41
CA SER A 341 -72.78 -1.82 -21.86
C SER A 341 -72.52 -3.29 -22.22
N ALA A 342 -71.51 -3.92 -21.59
CA ALA A 342 -71.08 -5.28 -21.89
C ALA A 342 -72.18 -6.34 -21.65
N ARG A 343 -73.06 -6.13 -20.65
CA ARG A 343 -74.28 -6.94 -20.41
C ARG A 343 -75.14 -7.13 -21.67
N ASN A 344 -75.15 -6.14 -22.56
CA ASN A 344 -76.02 -6.05 -23.72
C ASN A 344 -75.24 -6.10 -25.05
N ASN A 345 -73.98 -6.52 -25.04
CA ASN A 345 -73.18 -6.72 -26.25
C ASN A 345 -73.92 -7.64 -27.25
N THR A 346 -73.97 -7.24 -28.52
CA THR A 346 -74.61 -8.01 -29.61
C THR A 346 -73.72 -9.13 -30.17
N SER A 347 -72.42 -9.03 -29.93
CA SER A 347 -71.37 -9.97 -30.30
C SER A 347 -70.58 -10.37 -29.05
N ALA A 348 -69.97 -11.55 -29.05
CA ALA A 348 -69.00 -11.89 -28.02
C ALA A 348 -67.70 -11.11 -28.24
N LYS A 349 -66.94 -10.85 -27.18
CA LYS A 349 -65.67 -10.10 -27.23
C LYS A 349 -64.57 -10.81 -26.47
N GLN A 350 -63.36 -10.81 -27.03
CA GLN A 350 -62.13 -10.99 -26.28
C GLN A 350 -61.70 -9.64 -25.71
N TYR A 351 -61.22 -9.66 -24.47
CA TYR A 351 -60.49 -8.58 -23.84
C TYR A 351 -59.10 -9.11 -23.43
N THR A 352 -58.07 -8.31 -23.68
CA THR A 352 -56.69 -8.66 -23.35
C THR A 352 -56.06 -7.54 -22.56
N LEU A 353 -55.64 -7.85 -21.33
CA LEU A 353 -54.79 -6.98 -20.53
C LEU A 353 -53.34 -7.20 -21.01
N LEU A 354 -52.72 -6.14 -21.49
CA LEU A 354 -51.29 -6.03 -21.71
C LEU A 354 -50.65 -5.53 -20.43
N VAL A 355 -49.61 -6.23 -19.95
CA VAL A 355 -48.68 -5.74 -18.93
C VAL A 355 -47.30 -5.63 -19.58
N GLY A 356 -46.99 -4.49 -20.16
CA GLY A 356 -45.66 -4.18 -20.68
C GLY A 356 -44.65 -3.90 -19.57
N GLY A 357 -43.37 -4.09 -19.86
CA GLY A 357 -42.29 -3.90 -18.89
C GLY A 357 -40.91 -4.27 -19.45
N LYS A 358 -40.03 -4.76 -18.58
CA LYS A 358 -38.67 -5.20 -18.94
C LYS A 358 -38.16 -6.32 -18.03
N ALA A 359 -37.15 -7.03 -18.53
CA ALA A 359 -36.22 -7.74 -17.67
C ALA A 359 -35.46 -6.74 -16.77
N ASN A 360 -35.35 -7.04 -15.48
CA ASN A 360 -34.66 -6.22 -14.47
C ASN A 360 -34.04 -7.11 -13.40
N PHE A 361 -32.99 -7.84 -13.77
CA PHE A 361 -32.49 -9.00 -13.03
C PHE A 361 -32.18 -8.71 -11.55
N ALA A 362 -32.49 -9.69 -10.69
CA ALA A 362 -32.33 -9.63 -9.24
C ALA A 362 -32.95 -8.35 -8.62
N ASN A 363 -34.17 -8.02 -9.08
CA ASN A 363 -34.92 -6.82 -8.71
C ASN A 363 -34.10 -5.53 -8.96
N GLY A 364 -33.48 -5.43 -10.13
CA GLY A 364 -32.66 -4.29 -10.57
C GLY A 364 -31.23 -4.25 -10.04
N LYS A 365 -30.74 -5.30 -9.37
CA LYS A 365 -29.32 -5.44 -8.96
C LYS A 365 -28.42 -6.00 -10.08
N GLY A 366 -29.02 -6.55 -11.12
CA GLY A 366 -28.39 -6.95 -12.37
C GLY A 366 -27.52 -8.21 -12.32
N ALA A 367 -26.83 -8.46 -13.44
CA ALA A 367 -26.08 -9.69 -13.71
C ALA A 367 -25.04 -10.11 -12.64
N ALA A 368 -24.47 -9.16 -11.90
CA ALA A 368 -23.53 -9.45 -10.81
C ALA A 368 -24.22 -10.18 -9.63
N GLN A 369 -25.40 -9.70 -9.23
CA GLN A 369 -26.18 -10.31 -8.15
C GLN A 369 -26.71 -11.69 -8.57
N VAL A 370 -27.13 -11.86 -9.83
CA VAL A 370 -27.57 -13.17 -10.36
C VAL A 370 -26.51 -14.25 -10.19
N ARG A 371 -25.22 -13.93 -10.43
CA ARG A 371 -24.11 -14.88 -10.19
C ARG A 371 -23.98 -15.23 -8.71
N LEU A 372 -24.01 -14.22 -7.83
CA LEU A 372 -23.89 -14.41 -6.38
C LEU A 372 -25.02 -15.28 -5.81
N ASP A 373 -26.26 -14.99 -6.18
CA ASP A 373 -27.44 -15.75 -5.77
C ASP A 373 -27.44 -17.17 -6.36
N SER A 374 -26.91 -17.34 -7.59
CA SER A 374 -26.68 -18.65 -8.22
C SER A 374 -25.43 -19.39 -7.72
N HIS A 375 -24.73 -18.84 -6.72
CA HIS A 375 -23.48 -19.34 -6.15
C HIS A 375 -22.37 -19.60 -7.19
N GLN A 376 -22.32 -18.78 -8.25
CA GLN A 376 -21.30 -18.81 -9.29
C GLN A 376 -20.21 -17.75 -9.03
N ALA A 377 -19.01 -18.03 -9.52
CA ALA A 377 -17.89 -17.10 -9.43
C ALA A 377 -18.13 -15.81 -10.26
N GLU A 378 -17.43 -14.74 -9.90
CA GLU A 378 -17.40 -13.52 -10.71
C GLU A 378 -16.95 -13.83 -12.14
N GLY A 379 -17.66 -13.28 -13.13
CA GLY A 379 -17.36 -13.51 -14.55
C GLY A 379 -17.87 -14.83 -15.14
N SER A 380 -18.52 -15.72 -14.38
CA SER A 380 -19.13 -16.95 -14.92
C SER A 380 -20.31 -16.70 -15.88
N GLU A 381 -20.58 -17.68 -16.75
CA GLU A 381 -21.82 -17.78 -17.54
C GLU A 381 -22.95 -18.37 -16.68
N VAL A 382 -24.17 -17.82 -16.78
CA VAL A 382 -25.34 -18.32 -16.05
C VAL A 382 -26.58 -18.25 -16.93
N THR A 383 -27.32 -19.36 -17.02
CA THR A 383 -28.70 -19.39 -17.55
C THR A 383 -29.61 -19.84 -16.42
N PHE A 384 -30.68 -19.08 -16.15
CA PHE A 384 -31.59 -19.33 -15.04
C PHE A 384 -33.06 -19.20 -15.47
N CYS A 385 -33.87 -20.17 -15.11
CA CYS A 385 -35.31 -20.26 -15.36
C CYS A 385 -36.12 -20.35 -14.05
N ALA A 386 -35.44 -20.33 -12.90
CA ALA A 386 -35.98 -20.20 -11.54
C ALA A 386 -35.22 -19.08 -10.80
N ASP A 387 -35.87 -18.44 -9.82
CA ASP A 387 -35.21 -17.53 -8.89
C ASP A 387 -34.16 -18.30 -8.07
N PRO A 388 -32.85 -17.98 -8.19
CA PRO A 388 -31.80 -18.71 -7.50
C PRO A 388 -31.89 -18.63 -5.96
N THR A 389 -32.46 -17.56 -5.42
CA THR A 389 -32.56 -17.33 -3.96
C THR A 389 -33.53 -18.31 -3.28
N THR A 390 -34.42 -18.93 -4.05
CA THR A 390 -35.41 -19.91 -3.54
C THR A 390 -34.81 -21.27 -3.18
N GLY A 391 -33.56 -21.55 -3.57
CA GLY A 391 -32.94 -22.87 -3.45
C GLY A 391 -33.48 -23.91 -4.44
N ALA A 392 -34.37 -23.51 -5.37
CA ALA A 392 -34.70 -24.33 -6.53
C ALA A 392 -33.49 -24.47 -7.46
N ALA A 393 -33.41 -25.57 -8.20
CA ALA A 393 -32.40 -25.70 -9.26
C ALA A 393 -32.65 -24.61 -10.31
N ILE A 394 -31.62 -23.81 -10.65
CA ILE A 394 -31.76 -22.68 -11.59
C ILE A 394 -32.22 -23.11 -13.00
N THR A 395 -32.10 -24.39 -13.36
CA THR A 395 -32.61 -24.96 -14.61
C THR A 395 -34.07 -25.41 -14.56
N SER A 396 -34.71 -25.38 -13.39
CA SER A 396 -36.14 -25.63 -13.25
C SER A 396 -36.96 -24.42 -13.72
N HIS A 397 -38.18 -24.64 -14.20
CA HIS A 397 -39.05 -23.60 -14.73
C HIS A 397 -39.83 -22.92 -13.58
N GLY A 398 -39.11 -22.21 -12.71
CA GLY A 398 -39.63 -21.56 -11.50
C GLY A 398 -40.10 -20.11 -11.68
N LEU A 399 -39.53 -19.37 -12.64
CA LEU A 399 -39.89 -17.99 -13.02
C LEU A 399 -41.20 -17.98 -13.83
N LEU A 400 -42.25 -18.49 -13.20
CA LEU A 400 -43.60 -18.58 -13.72
C LEU A 400 -44.29 -17.23 -13.58
N ASN A 401 -45.11 -16.83 -14.56
CA ASN A 401 -46.06 -15.76 -14.37
C ASN A 401 -47.48 -16.34 -14.46
N SER A 402 -48.32 -16.03 -13.47
CA SER A 402 -49.68 -16.56 -13.34
C SER A 402 -50.72 -15.47 -13.64
N GLY A 403 -52.00 -15.84 -13.73
CA GLY A 403 -53.05 -14.88 -14.03
C GLY A 403 -54.44 -15.44 -13.76
N SER A 404 -55.44 -14.55 -13.78
CA SER A 404 -56.84 -14.95 -13.65
C SER A 404 -57.78 -13.98 -14.33
N VAL A 405 -58.98 -14.48 -14.64
CA VAL A 405 -60.10 -13.70 -15.14
C VAL A 405 -61.32 -13.99 -14.28
N SER A 406 -61.95 -12.94 -13.76
CA SER A 406 -63.17 -13.04 -12.96
C SER A 406 -64.32 -12.37 -13.70
N ALA A 407 -65.42 -13.09 -13.89
CA ALA A 407 -66.56 -12.63 -14.67
C ALA A 407 -67.85 -13.33 -14.20
N ALA A 408 -68.95 -12.57 -14.10
CA ALA A 408 -70.28 -13.09 -13.76
C ALA A 408 -70.32 -14.03 -12.52
N GLY A 409 -69.58 -13.67 -11.47
CA GLY A 409 -69.49 -14.44 -10.22
C GLY A 409 -68.59 -15.70 -10.28
N LYS A 410 -67.95 -15.98 -11.42
CA LYS A 410 -66.91 -17.00 -11.57
C LYS A 410 -65.53 -16.36 -11.55
N SER A 411 -64.54 -17.01 -10.98
CA SER A 411 -63.13 -16.68 -11.16
C SER A 411 -62.36 -17.90 -11.64
N LYS A 412 -61.51 -17.74 -12.65
CA LYS A 412 -60.71 -18.81 -13.24
C LYS A 412 -59.28 -18.36 -13.46
N LYS A 413 -58.32 -19.24 -13.12
CA LYS A 413 -56.92 -19.08 -13.47
C LYS A 413 -56.69 -19.26 -14.98
N THR A 414 -55.63 -18.64 -15.47
CA THR A 414 -54.97 -18.98 -16.74
C THR A 414 -54.01 -20.17 -16.55
N ASN A 415 -53.31 -20.55 -17.61
CA ASN A 415 -52.03 -21.24 -17.53
C ASN A 415 -50.95 -20.40 -16.80
N GLU A 416 -49.81 -21.02 -16.49
CA GLU A 416 -48.65 -20.39 -15.82
C GLU A 416 -47.37 -20.64 -16.66
N PRO A 417 -47.07 -19.81 -17.69
CA PRO A 417 -45.86 -19.94 -18.49
C PRO A 417 -44.62 -19.38 -17.79
N TYR A 418 -43.44 -19.89 -18.16
CA TYR A 418 -42.15 -19.47 -17.62
C TYR A 418 -41.30 -18.70 -18.65
N ILE A 419 -40.34 -17.95 -18.12
CA ILE A 419 -39.31 -17.22 -18.86
C ILE A 419 -37.93 -17.52 -18.25
N CYS A 420 -36.85 -17.42 -19.02
CA CYS A 420 -35.47 -17.58 -18.53
C CYS A 420 -34.64 -16.31 -18.74
N GLY A 421 -33.64 -16.08 -17.89
CA GLY A 421 -32.62 -15.05 -18.05
C GLY A 421 -31.24 -15.64 -18.37
N TYR A 422 -30.39 -14.85 -19.04
CA TYR A 422 -29.02 -15.21 -19.38
C TYR A 422 -28.01 -14.13 -19.01
N VAL A 423 -26.92 -14.55 -18.38
CA VAL A 423 -25.75 -13.75 -18.03
C VAL A 423 -24.52 -14.33 -18.74
N PRO A 424 -23.88 -13.59 -19.67
CA PRO A 424 -22.70 -14.07 -20.40
C PRO A 424 -21.45 -14.18 -19.50
N PRO A 425 -20.44 -14.98 -19.88
CA PRO A 425 -19.15 -15.03 -19.19
C PRO A 425 -18.29 -13.80 -19.53
N VAL A 426 -17.70 -13.16 -18.52
CA VAL A 426 -16.97 -11.89 -18.62
C VAL A 426 -15.80 -11.91 -17.65
N VAL A 427 -14.58 -12.20 -18.12
CA VAL A 427 -13.40 -12.43 -17.26
C VAL A 427 -12.36 -11.34 -17.47
N LYS A 428 -11.78 -10.83 -16.38
CA LYS A 428 -10.63 -9.92 -16.35
C LYS A 428 -9.40 -10.68 -15.83
N GLN A 429 -8.26 -10.47 -16.48
CA GLN A 429 -6.95 -10.89 -15.98
C GLN A 429 -5.97 -9.71 -16.01
N VAL A 430 -5.01 -9.72 -15.09
CA VAL A 430 -3.78 -8.91 -15.17
C VAL A 430 -2.59 -9.86 -15.12
N ILE A 431 -1.63 -9.66 -16.03
CA ILE A 431 -0.47 -10.55 -16.21
C ILE A 431 0.84 -9.74 -16.30
N GLY A 432 1.94 -10.45 -16.10
CA GLY A 432 3.28 -9.87 -16.24
C GLY A 432 3.54 -9.46 -17.70
N GLU A 433 3.90 -8.20 -17.89
CA GLU A 433 4.25 -7.64 -19.19
C GLU A 433 5.63 -8.18 -19.63
N ALA A 434 5.72 -8.69 -20.86
CA ALA A 434 6.83 -9.50 -21.34
C ALA A 434 8.14 -8.70 -21.56
N SER A 435 8.07 -7.40 -21.82
CA SER A 435 9.26 -6.53 -21.94
C SER A 435 9.91 -6.27 -20.58
N GLN A 436 9.14 -6.27 -19.48
CA GLN A 436 9.64 -6.21 -18.11
C GLN A 436 9.96 -7.59 -17.50
N GLY A 437 9.97 -8.66 -18.30
CA GLY A 437 10.35 -10.00 -17.86
C GLY A 437 9.22 -10.80 -17.23
N GLY A 438 7.97 -10.37 -17.43
CA GLY A 438 6.80 -11.18 -17.09
C GLY A 438 6.75 -12.45 -17.94
N ASP A 439 6.40 -13.55 -17.28
CA ASP A 439 6.18 -14.88 -17.88
C ASP A 439 4.79 -15.03 -18.55
N GLN A 440 4.06 -13.92 -18.70
CA GLN A 440 2.65 -13.86 -19.12
C GLN A 440 1.67 -14.63 -18.21
N ALA A 441 2.10 -15.08 -17.02
CA ALA A 441 1.21 -15.61 -16.00
C ALA A 441 0.53 -14.48 -15.19
N SER A 442 -0.48 -14.85 -14.40
CA SER A 442 -1.20 -13.89 -13.55
C SER A 442 -0.26 -13.15 -12.60
N VAL A 443 -0.45 -11.84 -12.50
CA VAL A 443 0.15 -11.00 -11.46
C VAL A 443 -0.91 -10.36 -10.57
N ASP A 444 -2.15 -10.85 -10.61
CA ASP A 444 -3.22 -10.42 -9.72
C ASP A 444 -2.82 -10.63 -8.24
N GLY A 445 -3.07 -9.61 -7.42
CA GLY A 445 -2.62 -9.53 -6.03
C GLY A 445 -1.12 -9.33 -5.80
N LYS A 446 -0.27 -9.32 -6.84
CA LYS A 446 1.19 -9.17 -6.68
C LYS A 446 1.65 -7.72 -6.49
N ASN A 447 2.79 -7.58 -5.84
CA ASN A 447 3.45 -6.32 -5.54
C ASN A 447 4.11 -5.72 -6.80
N VAL A 448 3.95 -4.42 -7.01
CA VAL A 448 4.48 -3.67 -8.17
C VAL A 448 5.18 -2.41 -7.70
N PHE A 449 6.29 -2.04 -8.34
CA PHE A 449 6.90 -0.73 -8.13
C PHE A 449 6.16 0.34 -8.96
N PRO A 450 5.92 1.54 -8.40
CA PRO A 450 5.48 2.70 -9.17
C PRO A 450 6.38 2.93 -10.40
N GLY A 451 5.78 2.95 -11.59
CA GLY A 451 6.47 3.00 -12.89
C GLY A 451 6.61 1.67 -13.63
N GLN A 452 6.19 0.52 -13.06
CA GLN A 452 6.11 -0.75 -13.78
C GLN A 452 4.89 -0.84 -14.68
N LYS A 453 5.02 -1.61 -15.77
CA LYS A 453 3.93 -1.97 -16.69
C LYS A 453 3.13 -3.15 -16.14
N LEU A 454 1.92 -3.30 -16.63
CA LEU A 454 1.00 -4.42 -16.44
C LEU A 454 0.25 -4.65 -17.77
N GLU A 455 0.02 -5.90 -18.15
CA GLU A 455 -0.86 -6.22 -19.29
C GLU A 455 -2.20 -6.77 -18.78
N TYR A 456 -3.30 -6.29 -19.36
CA TYR A 456 -4.65 -6.69 -19.02
C TYR A 456 -5.31 -7.45 -20.16
N LYS A 457 -6.06 -8.52 -19.82
CA LYS A 457 -6.86 -9.31 -20.75
C LYS A 457 -8.34 -9.27 -20.33
N LEU A 458 -9.21 -8.94 -21.27
CA LEU A 458 -10.66 -8.88 -21.11
C LEU A 458 -11.24 -9.97 -22.01
N THR A 459 -11.70 -11.08 -21.44
CA THR A 459 -12.09 -12.27 -22.22
C THR A 459 -13.56 -12.60 -22.01
N THR A 460 -14.29 -12.82 -23.10
CA THR A 460 -15.69 -13.24 -23.08
C THR A 460 -15.92 -14.31 -24.15
N THR A 461 -16.66 -15.36 -23.81
CA THR A 461 -16.94 -16.48 -24.72
C THR A 461 -18.39 -17.00 -24.65
N PRO A 462 -19.41 -16.12 -24.62
CA PRO A 462 -20.82 -16.52 -24.56
C PRO A 462 -21.21 -17.46 -25.70
N THR A 463 -22.09 -18.40 -25.39
CA THR A 463 -22.91 -19.09 -26.40
C THR A 463 -24.26 -18.41 -26.45
N ILE A 464 -24.51 -17.59 -27.46
CA ILE A 464 -25.75 -16.79 -27.55
C ILE A 464 -26.97 -17.73 -27.58
N PRO A 465 -27.95 -17.60 -26.66
CA PRO A 465 -29.10 -18.50 -26.63
C PRO A 465 -29.85 -18.57 -27.97
N GLN A 466 -30.21 -19.79 -28.39
CA GLN A 466 -31.00 -20.03 -29.61
C GLN A 466 -32.41 -19.42 -29.53
N ASN A 467 -32.97 -19.36 -28.31
CA ASN A 467 -34.31 -18.87 -27.98
C ASN A 467 -34.28 -17.45 -27.39
N LEU A 468 -33.30 -16.61 -27.76
CA LEU A 468 -33.25 -15.23 -27.26
C LEU A 468 -34.40 -14.40 -27.83
N THR A 469 -35.14 -13.68 -26.98
CA THR A 469 -36.31 -12.86 -27.36
C THR A 469 -35.98 -11.67 -28.26
N GLU A 470 -34.73 -11.22 -28.30
CA GLU A 470 -34.25 -10.10 -29.10
C GLU A 470 -32.96 -10.45 -29.87
N THR A 471 -32.67 -9.71 -30.94
CA THR A 471 -31.40 -9.81 -31.66
C THR A 471 -30.36 -8.89 -31.01
N ILE A 472 -29.11 -9.33 -30.89
CA ILE A 472 -28.00 -8.49 -30.44
C ILE A 472 -27.65 -7.52 -31.58
N ASN A 473 -27.80 -6.22 -31.32
CA ASN A 473 -27.58 -5.13 -32.28
C ASN A 473 -26.41 -4.22 -31.86
N THR A 474 -26.17 -4.07 -30.55
CA THR A 474 -25.01 -3.33 -30.02
C THR A 474 -24.18 -4.21 -29.10
N VAL A 475 -22.86 -4.12 -29.25
CA VAL A 475 -21.88 -4.78 -28.38
C VAL A 475 -20.80 -3.76 -28.02
N ALA A 476 -20.52 -3.63 -26.73
CA ALA A 476 -19.40 -2.82 -26.25
C ALA A 476 -18.64 -3.50 -25.12
N PHE A 477 -17.33 -3.28 -25.09
CA PHE A 477 -16.42 -3.70 -24.03
C PHE A 477 -15.95 -2.41 -23.35
N ILE A 478 -16.35 -2.22 -22.08
CA ILE A 478 -16.12 -1.00 -21.30
C ILE A 478 -15.14 -1.35 -20.18
N ASP A 479 -13.93 -0.80 -20.19
CA ASP A 479 -12.94 -0.98 -19.14
C ASP A 479 -13.00 0.20 -18.16
N GLN A 480 -12.92 -0.06 -16.86
CA GLN A 480 -12.76 0.95 -15.83
C GLN A 480 -11.53 0.65 -14.97
N TYR A 481 -10.57 1.57 -15.04
CA TYR A 481 -9.24 1.42 -14.45
C TYR A 481 -8.99 2.41 -13.32
N ASP A 482 -8.08 2.06 -12.41
CA ASP A 482 -7.66 2.95 -11.33
C ASP A 482 -7.10 4.29 -11.85
N GLN A 483 -7.32 5.38 -11.10
CA GLN A 483 -6.70 6.68 -11.37
C GLN A 483 -5.16 6.64 -11.39
N TYR A 484 -4.56 5.65 -10.71
CA TYR A 484 -3.12 5.39 -10.71
C TYR A 484 -2.66 4.42 -11.80
N LEU A 485 -3.51 4.03 -12.77
CA LEU A 485 -3.11 3.31 -13.97
C LEU A 485 -3.06 4.25 -15.20
N GLN A 486 -1.89 4.33 -15.82
CA GLN A 486 -1.66 5.09 -17.05
C GLN A 486 -1.82 4.17 -18.26
N LEU A 487 -3.03 4.16 -18.83
CA LEU A 487 -3.41 3.38 -20.02
C LEU A 487 -2.53 3.71 -21.25
N ASP A 488 -1.89 2.70 -21.86
CA ASP A 488 -1.33 2.84 -23.20
C ASP A 488 -2.39 2.48 -24.26
N LYS A 489 -3.11 3.51 -24.69
CA LYS A 489 -4.18 3.40 -25.70
C LYS A 489 -3.72 2.83 -27.05
N GLN A 490 -2.42 2.86 -27.38
CA GLN A 490 -1.93 2.33 -28.65
C GLN A 490 -1.95 0.79 -28.66
N THR A 491 -1.75 0.18 -27.49
CA THR A 491 -1.70 -1.28 -27.29
C THR A 491 -3.07 -1.97 -27.30
N ILE A 492 -4.18 -1.20 -27.33
CA ILE A 492 -5.53 -1.76 -27.33
C ILE A 492 -5.78 -2.55 -28.63
N GLU A 493 -5.72 -3.87 -28.51
CA GLU A 493 -6.01 -4.86 -29.55
C GLU A 493 -7.31 -5.62 -29.22
N VAL A 494 -8.14 -5.86 -30.24
CA VAL A 494 -9.36 -6.66 -30.14
C VAL A 494 -9.18 -7.92 -30.98
N LEU A 495 -9.28 -9.10 -30.38
CA LEU A 495 -9.11 -10.40 -31.01
C LEU A 495 -10.44 -11.15 -31.05
N ASN A 496 -10.83 -11.63 -32.22
CA ASN A 496 -11.89 -12.62 -32.40
C ASN A 496 -11.29 -14.01 -32.17
N LEU A 497 -11.64 -14.65 -31.05
CA LEU A 497 -11.17 -15.99 -30.69
C LEU A 497 -11.99 -17.12 -31.35
N THR A 498 -13.02 -16.79 -32.15
CA THR A 498 -13.79 -17.77 -32.92
C THR A 498 -13.09 -18.14 -34.24
N ASP A 499 -12.37 -17.18 -34.86
CA ASP A 499 -11.54 -17.42 -36.06
C ASP A 499 -10.03 -17.16 -35.87
N GLY A 500 -9.63 -16.55 -34.76
CA GLY A 500 -8.23 -16.23 -34.42
C GLY A 500 -7.72 -14.91 -35.01
N SER A 501 -8.60 -14.09 -35.60
CA SER A 501 -8.21 -12.83 -36.26
C SER A 501 -8.22 -11.61 -35.32
N THR A 502 -7.38 -10.63 -35.59
CA THR A 502 -7.48 -9.29 -35.00
C THR A 502 -8.61 -8.51 -35.68
N VAL A 503 -9.61 -8.07 -34.90
CA VAL A 503 -10.73 -7.26 -35.40
C VAL A 503 -10.19 -5.91 -35.86
N THR A 504 -10.53 -5.48 -37.07
CA THR A 504 -9.90 -4.29 -37.65
C THR A 504 -10.41 -3.01 -36.97
N LYS A 505 -9.56 -1.96 -36.92
CA LYS A 505 -9.95 -0.63 -36.43
C LYS A 505 -11.00 0.07 -37.32
N ASN A 506 -11.41 -0.54 -38.44
CA ASN A 506 -12.57 -0.13 -39.23
C ASN A 506 -13.89 -0.76 -38.76
N ASP A 507 -13.87 -1.80 -37.92
CA ASP A 507 -15.04 -2.57 -37.49
C ASP A 507 -15.50 -2.24 -36.06
N TYR A 508 -14.71 -1.44 -35.32
CA TYR A 508 -15.08 -0.90 -34.02
C TYR A 508 -14.82 0.62 -33.92
N VAL A 509 -15.25 1.21 -32.80
CA VAL A 509 -14.95 2.58 -32.37
C VAL A 509 -14.32 2.50 -30.98
N LEU A 510 -13.26 3.28 -30.75
CA LEU A 510 -12.56 3.34 -29.46
C LEU A 510 -12.66 4.75 -28.87
N THR A 511 -13.42 4.89 -27.78
CA THR A 511 -13.51 6.11 -26.97
C THR A 511 -12.78 5.94 -25.63
N GLU A 512 -12.48 7.06 -24.97
CA GLU A 512 -11.73 7.13 -23.71
C GLU A 512 -12.23 8.34 -22.93
N ASP A 513 -12.62 8.15 -21.68
CA ASP A 513 -12.91 9.23 -20.74
C ASP A 513 -11.83 9.25 -19.66
N LYS A 514 -10.96 10.26 -19.76
CA LYS A 514 -9.82 10.46 -18.85
C LYS A 514 -10.22 11.00 -17.46
N ALA A 515 -11.46 11.46 -17.28
CA ALA A 515 -11.98 11.90 -15.99
C ALA A 515 -12.73 10.77 -15.27
N ALA A 516 -13.42 9.90 -16.03
CA ALA A 516 -14.05 8.69 -15.49
C ALA A 516 -13.04 7.52 -15.30
N HIS A 517 -11.85 7.62 -15.89
CA HIS A 517 -10.86 6.55 -16.03
C HIS A 517 -11.43 5.30 -16.70
N THR A 518 -12.04 5.52 -17.88
CA THR A 518 -12.63 4.44 -18.69
C THR A 518 -12.19 4.50 -20.15
N PHE A 519 -12.24 3.36 -20.83
CA PHE A 519 -12.26 3.31 -22.28
C PHE A 519 -13.34 2.33 -22.77
N THR A 520 -13.89 2.61 -23.95
CA THR A 520 -14.94 1.78 -24.54
C THR A 520 -14.58 1.39 -25.96
N VAL A 521 -14.61 0.09 -26.23
CA VAL A 521 -14.59 -0.49 -27.57
C VAL A 521 -16.03 -0.84 -27.96
N THR A 522 -16.63 -0.13 -28.90
CA THR A 522 -17.97 -0.45 -29.43
C THR A 522 -17.85 -1.07 -30.82
N LEU A 523 -18.38 -2.28 -31.02
CA LEU A 523 -18.41 -2.93 -32.33
C LEU A 523 -19.45 -2.27 -33.23
N LYS A 524 -19.17 -2.14 -34.53
CA LYS A 524 -20.10 -1.56 -35.50
C LYS A 524 -21.21 -2.55 -35.86
N PRO A 525 -22.45 -2.09 -36.13
CA PRO A 525 -23.60 -2.99 -36.32
C PRO A 525 -23.43 -4.08 -37.38
N ALA A 526 -22.71 -3.80 -38.48
CA ALA A 526 -22.42 -4.79 -39.52
C ALA A 526 -21.54 -5.96 -39.02
N TYR A 527 -20.59 -5.67 -38.11
CA TYR A 527 -19.76 -6.69 -37.47
C TYR A 527 -20.54 -7.45 -36.40
N VAL A 528 -21.36 -6.76 -35.60
CA VAL A 528 -22.26 -7.40 -34.62
C VAL A 528 -23.19 -8.40 -35.30
N ALA A 529 -23.86 -8.00 -36.38
CA ALA A 529 -24.78 -8.85 -37.14
C ALA A 529 -24.11 -10.09 -37.77
N ALA A 530 -22.80 -10.05 -38.02
CA ALA A 530 -22.04 -11.18 -38.55
C ALA A 530 -21.56 -12.17 -37.47
N HIS A 531 -21.45 -11.74 -36.20
CA HIS A 531 -20.75 -12.50 -35.14
C HIS A 531 -21.55 -12.73 -33.85
N PHE A 532 -22.74 -12.14 -33.67
CA PHE A 532 -23.58 -12.27 -32.47
C PHE A 532 -25.02 -12.81 -32.78
N GLY A 533 -25.14 -13.66 -33.80
CA GLY A 533 -26.40 -14.34 -34.11
C GLY A 533 -26.81 -15.37 -33.04
N ALA A 534 -28.10 -15.74 -33.04
CA ALA A 534 -28.61 -16.79 -32.15
C ALA A 534 -27.86 -18.12 -32.35
N GLY A 535 -27.47 -18.77 -31.25
CA GLY A 535 -26.66 -19.99 -31.27
C GLY A 535 -25.18 -19.82 -31.59
N VAL A 536 -24.70 -18.61 -31.89
CA VAL A 536 -23.27 -18.38 -32.19
C VAL A 536 -22.46 -18.38 -30.90
N GLN A 537 -21.31 -19.07 -30.91
CA GLN A 537 -20.30 -18.92 -29.86
C GLN A 537 -19.44 -17.69 -30.18
N ALA A 538 -19.79 -16.56 -29.59
CA ALA A 538 -19.13 -15.27 -29.81
C ALA A 538 -17.95 -15.14 -28.84
N ARG A 539 -16.72 -15.36 -29.33
CA ARG A 539 -15.52 -15.43 -28.48
C ARG A 539 -14.61 -14.24 -28.77
N PHE A 540 -14.36 -13.40 -27.78
CA PHE A 540 -13.55 -12.19 -27.92
C PHE A 540 -12.56 -12.02 -26.77
N GLN A 541 -11.40 -11.45 -27.08
CA GLN A 541 -10.43 -10.99 -26.10
C GLN A 541 -9.93 -9.59 -26.47
N ILE A 542 -9.91 -8.66 -25.51
CA ILE A 542 -9.22 -7.38 -25.65
C ILE A 542 -7.96 -7.43 -24.80
N ARG A 543 -6.83 -6.99 -25.38
CA ARG A 543 -5.54 -6.84 -24.70
C ARG A 543 -5.16 -5.37 -24.64
N PHE A 544 -4.54 -4.94 -23.55
CA PHE A 544 -3.85 -3.63 -23.48
C PHE A 544 -2.82 -3.60 -22.35
N GLU A 545 -1.89 -2.65 -22.42
CA GLU A 545 -0.91 -2.34 -21.37
C GLU A 545 -1.30 -1.08 -20.59
N GLY A 546 -1.02 -1.08 -19.28
CA GLY A 546 -1.09 0.10 -18.43
C GLY A 546 0.15 0.21 -17.56
N THR A 547 0.64 1.43 -17.33
CA THR A 547 1.77 1.68 -16.42
C THR A 547 1.25 2.15 -15.07
N VAL A 548 1.66 1.50 -13.98
CA VAL A 548 1.38 1.97 -12.62
C VAL A 548 2.05 3.33 -12.44
N ALA A 549 1.28 4.37 -12.11
CA ALA A 549 1.79 5.74 -12.05
C ALA A 549 2.93 5.87 -11.03
N LYS A 550 3.96 6.68 -11.33
CA LYS A 550 5.12 6.87 -10.46
C LYS A 550 4.80 7.48 -9.08
N ASN A 551 3.60 8.05 -8.93
CA ASN A 551 3.05 8.58 -7.68
C ASN A 551 1.94 7.69 -7.08
N ALA A 552 1.82 6.43 -7.50
CA ALA A 552 0.86 5.48 -6.94
C ALA A 552 1.17 5.21 -5.44
N PRO A 553 0.26 5.51 -4.50
CA PRO A 553 0.53 5.43 -3.07
C PRO A 553 0.45 3.98 -2.57
N THR A 554 1.41 3.60 -1.73
CA THR A 554 1.60 2.20 -1.26
C THR A 554 0.67 1.78 -0.11
N ASN A 555 -0.49 2.42 0.02
CA ASN A 555 -1.48 2.18 1.08
C ASN A 555 -2.88 1.85 0.54
N ARG A 556 -2.98 1.64 -0.78
CA ARG A 556 -4.18 1.18 -1.49
C ARG A 556 -3.77 0.22 -2.60
N GLU A 557 -4.76 -0.49 -3.13
CA GLU A 557 -4.61 -1.33 -4.30
C GLU A 557 -4.84 -0.49 -5.57
N VAL A 558 -4.26 -0.92 -6.69
CA VAL A 558 -4.53 -0.41 -8.05
C VAL A 558 -5.42 -1.44 -8.72
N THR A 559 -6.71 -1.12 -8.85
CA THR A 559 -7.73 -2.07 -9.33
C THR A 559 -8.09 -1.87 -10.81
N ASN A 560 -8.66 -2.89 -11.44
CA ASN A 560 -9.29 -2.78 -12.74
C ASN A 560 -10.45 -3.80 -12.86
N GLN A 561 -11.58 -3.34 -13.40
CA GLN A 561 -12.73 -4.17 -13.77
C GLN A 561 -13.21 -3.75 -15.18
N TRP A 562 -13.80 -4.67 -15.93
CA TRP A 562 -14.45 -4.35 -17.21
C TRP A 562 -15.89 -4.84 -17.24
N THR A 563 -16.63 -4.41 -18.25
CA THR A 563 -18.06 -4.69 -18.42
C THR A 563 -18.36 -4.96 -19.89
N LEU A 564 -19.04 -6.09 -20.15
CA LEU A 564 -19.62 -6.38 -21.45
C LEU A 564 -21.02 -5.77 -21.50
N GLN A 565 -21.28 -4.96 -22.52
CA GLN A 565 -22.62 -4.53 -22.88
C GLN A 565 -23.12 -5.33 -24.09
N LEU A 566 -24.30 -5.95 -23.97
CA LEU A 566 -25.06 -6.56 -25.06
C LEU A 566 -26.45 -5.91 -25.08
N ASN A 567 -26.77 -5.13 -26.13
CA ASN A 567 -27.97 -4.29 -26.16
C ASN A 567 -28.08 -3.38 -24.90
N ASN A 568 -29.09 -3.62 -24.06
CA ASN A 568 -29.31 -2.92 -22.79
C ASN A 568 -28.63 -3.61 -21.60
N SER A 569 -28.18 -4.85 -21.76
CA SER A 569 -27.65 -5.67 -20.68
C SER A 569 -26.20 -5.31 -20.38
N VAL A 570 -25.90 -5.12 -19.09
CA VAL A 570 -24.62 -4.62 -18.59
C VAL A 570 -24.05 -5.66 -17.63
N THR A 571 -23.07 -6.43 -18.10
CA THR A 571 -22.48 -7.56 -17.34
C THR A 571 -21.04 -7.27 -16.95
N PRO A 572 -20.74 -7.00 -15.67
CA PRO A 572 -19.38 -6.73 -15.21
C PRO A 572 -18.54 -8.01 -15.12
N SER A 573 -17.21 -7.84 -15.08
CA SER A 573 -16.22 -8.88 -14.85
C SER A 573 -15.93 -9.10 -13.37
N ASN A 574 -15.06 -10.08 -13.07
CA ASN A 574 -14.29 -10.04 -11.83
C ASN A 574 -13.39 -8.79 -11.77
N THR A 575 -13.06 -8.35 -10.57
CA THR A 575 -12.02 -7.31 -10.38
C THR A 575 -10.64 -7.96 -10.28
N VAL A 576 -9.62 -7.32 -10.86
CA VAL A 576 -8.19 -7.67 -10.64
C VAL A 576 -7.44 -6.49 -10.05
N LYS A 577 -6.29 -6.76 -9.41
CA LYS A 577 -5.56 -5.75 -8.65
C LYS A 577 -4.05 -5.97 -8.55
N ASN A 578 -3.32 -4.89 -8.30
CA ASN A 578 -1.92 -4.90 -7.93
C ASN A 578 -1.63 -3.98 -6.73
N ILE A 579 -0.56 -4.27 -6.00
CA ILE A 579 -0.21 -3.55 -4.77
C ILE A 579 1.06 -2.71 -5.01
N PRO A 580 0.97 -1.37 -5.10
CA PRO A 580 2.14 -0.51 -5.15
C PRO A 580 3.01 -0.68 -3.91
N VAL A 581 4.29 -0.97 -4.08
CA VAL A 581 5.26 -1.11 -2.98
C VAL A 581 6.43 -0.15 -3.10
N ASP A 582 7.02 0.15 -1.95
CA ASP A 582 8.23 0.94 -1.82
C ASP A 582 9.13 0.36 -0.70
N VAL A 583 10.43 0.52 -0.86
CA VAL A 583 11.50 0.04 0.02
C VAL A 583 12.08 1.19 0.82
N THR A 584 12.50 0.89 2.05
CA THR A 584 12.85 1.88 3.07
C THR A 584 14.21 1.59 3.68
N PRO A 585 15.31 1.76 2.91
CA PRO A 585 16.65 1.57 3.42
C PRO A 585 16.98 2.64 4.46
N THR A 586 17.67 2.25 5.52
CA THR A 586 18.10 3.18 6.59
C THR A 586 19.57 2.99 6.91
N LYS A 587 20.16 4.00 7.55
CA LYS A 587 21.55 3.99 7.99
C LYS A 587 21.63 4.39 9.46
N ARG A 588 22.36 3.60 10.24
CA ARG A 588 22.68 3.91 11.62
C ARG A 588 24.18 3.95 11.78
N ASP A 589 24.61 4.69 12.80
CA ASP A 589 26.01 4.83 13.16
C ASP A 589 26.18 4.40 14.61
N GLU A 590 27.00 3.38 14.82
CA GLU A 590 27.02 2.60 16.04
C GLU A 590 28.45 2.27 16.49
N THR A 591 28.62 1.93 17.77
CA THR A 591 29.78 1.16 18.23
C THR A 591 29.70 -0.30 17.75
N LYS A 592 30.79 -1.06 17.87
CA LYS A 592 30.79 -2.52 17.63
C LYS A 592 29.66 -3.26 18.38
N THR A 593 29.30 -2.79 19.57
CA THR A 593 28.25 -3.35 20.45
C THR A 593 26.84 -2.82 20.17
N GLY A 594 26.64 -1.97 19.15
CA GLY A 594 25.33 -1.47 18.75
C GLY A 594 24.83 -0.22 19.48
N ILE A 595 25.70 0.49 20.19
CA ILE A 595 25.35 1.76 20.84
C ILE A 595 25.36 2.86 19.79
N ASN A 596 24.24 3.55 19.58
CA ASN A 596 24.15 4.67 18.64
C ASN A 596 25.13 5.81 19.00
N ILE A 597 25.92 6.26 18.03
CA ILE A 597 26.90 7.35 18.13
C ILE A 597 26.72 8.46 17.07
N ASP A 598 25.62 8.42 16.29
CA ASP A 598 25.24 9.51 15.39
C ASP A 598 25.12 10.85 16.15
N GLY A 599 25.68 11.90 15.57
CA GLY A 599 25.79 13.23 16.17
C GLY A 599 26.87 13.38 17.26
N LYS A 600 27.56 12.30 17.67
CA LYS A 600 28.59 12.33 18.72
C LYS A 600 29.99 12.50 18.15
N THR A 601 30.85 13.12 18.96
CA THR A 601 32.27 13.36 18.64
C THR A 601 33.06 12.06 18.67
N VAL A 602 33.75 11.74 17.57
CA VAL A 602 34.70 10.63 17.48
C VAL A 602 36.12 11.18 17.37
N TYR A 603 37.09 10.50 17.99
CA TYR A 603 38.47 10.96 18.04
C TYR A 603 39.36 10.30 16.98
N TYR A 604 40.51 10.90 16.69
CA TYR A 604 41.55 10.24 15.89
C TYR A 604 41.89 8.86 16.47
N GLY A 605 41.83 7.84 15.61
CA GLY A 605 42.07 6.44 15.98
C GLY A 605 40.85 5.67 16.48
N ASP A 606 39.70 6.30 16.74
CA ASP A 606 38.47 5.60 17.15
C ASP A 606 37.91 4.75 15.99
N ASP A 607 37.20 3.67 16.32
CA ASP A 607 36.42 2.88 15.35
C ASP A 607 34.97 3.42 15.24
N VAL A 608 34.33 3.20 14.10
CA VAL A 608 32.96 3.67 13.78
C VAL A 608 32.26 2.58 12.95
N TYR A 609 31.06 2.12 13.33
CA TYR A 609 30.39 0.98 12.67
C TYR A 609 29.09 1.44 12.00
N TYR A 610 29.16 1.75 10.70
CA TYR A 610 27.95 2.05 9.93
C TYR A 610 27.14 0.76 9.69
N ARG A 611 25.86 0.79 10.06
CA ARG A 611 24.90 -0.30 9.79
C ARG A 611 23.85 0.16 8.80
N LEU A 612 23.83 -0.44 7.62
CA LEU A 612 22.94 -0.11 6.51
C LEU A 612 21.86 -1.19 6.42
N THR A 613 20.59 -0.80 6.55
CA THR A 613 19.48 -1.71 6.34
C THR A 613 19.15 -1.77 4.85
N LEU A 614 19.33 -2.95 4.25
CA LEU A 614 18.90 -3.33 2.91
C LEU A 614 17.48 -3.90 3.03
N ASP A 615 16.50 -3.22 2.44
CA ASP A 615 15.07 -3.55 2.59
C ASP A 615 14.57 -4.42 1.43
N ALA A 616 14.39 -5.71 1.70
CA ALA A 616 13.77 -6.67 0.79
C ALA A 616 12.38 -7.14 1.28
N GLU A 617 11.82 -6.52 2.32
CA GLU A 617 10.67 -7.01 3.09
C GLU A 617 9.41 -7.19 2.22
N LYS A 618 9.18 -6.27 1.27
CA LYS A 618 7.99 -6.28 0.41
C LYS A 618 8.23 -6.94 -0.96
N LEU A 619 9.37 -7.61 -1.17
CA LEU A 619 9.79 -8.08 -2.51
C LEU A 619 9.45 -9.55 -2.80
N ALA A 620 9.13 -10.37 -1.78
CA ALA A 620 8.86 -11.80 -1.96
C ALA A 620 7.63 -12.14 -2.85
N HIS A 621 6.76 -11.16 -3.09
CA HIS A 621 5.55 -11.31 -3.91
C HIS A 621 5.50 -10.30 -5.06
N SER A 622 6.66 -9.83 -5.54
CA SER A 622 6.75 -8.96 -6.71
C SER A 622 6.19 -9.60 -7.98
N ALA A 623 5.56 -8.80 -8.83
CA ALA A 623 5.03 -9.19 -10.13
C ALA A 623 6.12 -9.64 -11.13
N TYR A 624 7.35 -9.17 -10.91
CA TYR A 624 8.54 -9.42 -11.72
C TYR A 624 9.68 -9.89 -10.82
N LYS A 625 10.57 -10.77 -11.34
CA LYS A 625 11.75 -11.25 -10.59
C LYS A 625 12.67 -10.09 -10.23
N ILE A 626 13.28 -10.16 -9.05
CA ILE A 626 14.39 -9.26 -8.67
C ILE A 626 15.69 -9.83 -9.26
N GLN A 627 16.30 -9.11 -10.19
CA GLN A 627 17.58 -9.46 -10.82
C GLN A 627 18.79 -8.84 -10.11
N ARG A 628 18.62 -7.67 -9.50
CA ARG A 628 19.69 -6.96 -8.78
C ARG A 628 19.15 -6.42 -7.46
N LEU A 629 19.83 -6.73 -6.36
CA LEU A 629 19.53 -6.18 -5.03
C LEU A 629 20.84 -5.97 -4.27
N GLY A 630 21.03 -4.80 -3.69
CA GLY A 630 22.26 -4.48 -2.95
C GLY A 630 22.32 -3.06 -2.41
N MET A 631 23.40 -2.77 -1.69
CA MET A 631 23.74 -1.46 -1.14
C MET A 631 25.02 -0.90 -1.76
N VAL A 632 25.08 0.43 -1.87
CA VAL A 632 26.27 1.21 -2.19
C VAL A 632 26.50 2.22 -1.07
N ASP A 633 27.71 2.27 -0.54
CA ASP A 633 28.12 3.21 0.53
C ASP A 633 29.30 4.04 0.06
N LYS A 634 29.09 5.33 -0.20
CA LYS A 634 30.16 6.26 -0.54
C LYS A 634 30.62 6.97 0.73
N TYR A 635 31.47 6.28 1.48
CA TYR A 635 32.06 6.80 2.71
C TYR A 635 33.11 7.87 2.43
N ASP A 636 33.43 8.65 3.46
CA ASP A 636 34.45 9.68 3.39
C ASP A 636 35.85 9.07 3.54
N SER A 637 36.43 8.64 2.42
CA SER A 637 37.76 8.02 2.38
C SER A 637 38.92 9.00 2.59
N GLU A 638 38.68 10.29 2.83
CA GLU A 638 39.71 11.24 3.29
C GLU A 638 39.86 11.23 4.82
N TYR A 639 38.77 10.94 5.54
CA TYR A 639 38.72 10.96 7.00
C TYR A 639 38.53 9.59 7.66
N LEU A 640 38.02 8.60 6.94
CA LEU A 640 37.76 7.24 7.42
C LEU A 640 38.50 6.19 6.59
N ASN A 641 39.20 5.28 7.26
CA ASN A 641 39.69 4.03 6.66
C ASN A 641 38.68 2.91 6.92
N LEU A 642 38.17 2.30 5.85
CA LEU A 642 37.36 1.09 5.92
C LEU A 642 38.22 -0.11 6.35
N ILE A 643 37.69 -0.95 7.24
CA ILE A 643 38.29 -2.22 7.65
C ILE A 643 37.66 -3.32 6.79
N ASP A 644 38.14 -3.44 5.55
CA ASP A 644 37.57 -4.25 4.48
C ASP A 644 37.36 -5.73 4.84
N ASN A 645 38.29 -6.33 5.58
CA ASN A 645 38.23 -7.71 6.05
C ASN A 645 37.25 -7.97 7.21
N GLN A 646 36.51 -6.95 7.67
CA GLN A 646 35.44 -7.05 8.66
C GLN A 646 34.09 -6.54 8.11
N ILE A 647 33.92 -6.42 6.79
CA ILE A 647 32.60 -6.21 6.18
C ILE A 647 31.74 -7.47 6.42
N GLU A 648 30.56 -7.26 6.98
CA GLU A 648 29.62 -8.30 7.42
C GLU A 648 28.22 -7.98 6.86
N VAL A 649 27.44 -8.99 6.51
CA VAL A 649 26.01 -8.83 6.17
C VAL A 649 25.18 -9.82 6.96
N LEU A 650 24.30 -9.29 7.82
CA LEU A 650 23.41 -10.07 8.68
C LEU A 650 22.00 -10.20 8.09
N ASP A 651 21.36 -11.35 8.29
CA ASP A 651 19.93 -11.56 8.04
C ASP A 651 19.03 -10.96 9.14
N SER A 652 17.72 -11.11 9.03
CA SER A 652 16.77 -10.58 10.04
C SER A 652 16.86 -11.26 11.42
N HIS A 653 17.61 -12.35 11.55
CA HIS A 653 17.87 -13.07 12.80
C HIS A 653 19.26 -12.78 13.37
N GLY A 654 20.07 -11.94 12.71
CA GLY A 654 21.45 -11.66 13.10
C GLY A 654 22.45 -12.74 12.68
N GLN A 655 22.12 -13.60 11.71
CA GLN A 655 23.04 -14.61 11.17
C GLN A 655 23.89 -14.01 10.04
N ASP A 656 25.19 -14.30 10.05
CA ASP A 656 26.10 -13.93 8.96
C ASP A 656 25.73 -14.66 7.65
N VAL A 657 25.36 -13.86 6.64
CA VAL A 657 25.04 -14.29 5.27
C VAL A 657 25.95 -13.61 4.24
N THR A 658 27.07 -13.02 4.66
CA THR A 658 28.05 -12.30 3.80
C THR A 658 28.46 -13.12 2.58
N SER A 659 28.57 -14.45 2.73
CA SER A 659 28.89 -15.39 1.66
C SER A 659 27.89 -15.38 0.48
N LYS A 660 26.64 -14.94 0.68
CA LYS A 660 25.62 -14.75 -0.36
C LYS A 660 25.83 -13.50 -1.22
N PHE A 661 26.78 -12.63 -0.88
CA PHE A 661 27.02 -11.35 -1.55
C PHE A 661 28.32 -11.34 -2.36
N ASN A 662 28.32 -10.57 -3.43
CA ASN A 662 29.50 -10.02 -4.08
C ASN A 662 29.81 -8.69 -3.40
N ILE A 663 31.05 -8.52 -2.95
CA ILE A 663 31.50 -7.34 -2.21
C ILE A 663 32.73 -6.77 -2.90
N GLN A 664 32.75 -5.45 -3.11
CA GLN A 664 33.89 -4.74 -3.70
C GLN A 664 34.09 -3.39 -3.02
N VAL A 665 35.34 -3.05 -2.74
CA VAL A 665 35.76 -1.72 -2.29
C VAL A 665 36.53 -1.07 -3.44
N LYS A 666 36.06 0.10 -3.90
CA LYS A 666 36.60 0.78 -5.09
C LYS A 666 36.31 2.27 -4.99
N ASN A 667 37.26 3.14 -5.36
CA ASN A 667 37.06 4.60 -5.47
C ASN A 667 36.42 5.28 -4.23
N GLY A 668 36.77 4.84 -3.01
CA GLY A 668 36.17 5.35 -1.77
C GLY A 668 34.70 4.97 -1.58
N SER A 669 34.25 3.88 -2.21
CA SER A 669 32.89 3.35 -2.10
C SER A 669 32.90 1.84 -1.86
N VAL A 670 31.92 1.36 -1.11
CA VAL A 670 31.66 -0.07 -0.88
C VAL A 670 30.41 -0.47 -1.66
N TYR A 671 30.49 -1.57 -2.40
CA TYR A 671 29.40 -2.14 -3.18
C TYR A 671 29.10 -3.54 -2.64
N VAL A 672 27.87 -3.80 -2.23
CA VAL A 672 27.43 -5.05 -1.59
C VAL A 672 26.16 -5.54 -2.28
N PHE A 673 26.28 -6.51 -3.17
CA PHE A 673 25.18 -7.01 -4.01
C PHE A 673 24.96 -8.50 -3.81
N PHE A 674 23.70 -8.95 -3.78
CA PHE A 674 23.39 -10.38 -3.79
C PHE A 674 23.98 -11.06 -5.03
N LYS A 675 24.44 -12.30 -4.86
CA LYS A 675 24.93 -13.15 -5.95
C LYS A 675 23.79 -13.56 -6.89
N THR A 676 24.09 -13.56 -8.18
CA THR A 676 23.22 -14.10 -9.21
C THR A 676 23.29 -15.63 -9.22
N VAL A 677 22.15 -16.29 -9.45
CA VAL A 677 22.00 -17.75 -9.47
C VAL A 677 21.48 -18.22 -10.82
N ASP A 678 21.71 -19.50 -11.13
CA ASP A 678 21.10 -20.15 -12.29
C ASP A 678 19.58 -19.94 -12.29
N THR A 679 19.08 -19.31 -13.35
CA THR A 679 17.71 -18.79 -13.43
C THR A 679 17.04 -19.27 -14.69
N ASP A 680 15.97 -20.07 -14.54
CA ASP A 680 15.22 -20.55 -15.69
C ASP A 680 14.39 -19.43 -16.36
N TYR A 681 14.47 -19.39 -17.69
CA TYR A 681 13.77 -18.49 -18.59
C TYR A 681 13.38 -19.23 -19.88
N LEU A 682 12.08 -19.40 -20.13
CA LEU A 682 11.50 -20.07 -21.32
C LEU A 682 12.01 -21.50 -21.63
N GLY A 683 12.64 -22.17 -20.66
CA GLY A 683 13.19 -23.53 -20.80
C GLY A 683 14.72 -23.57 -20.91
N ASP A 684 15.36 -22.42 -21.13
CA ASP A 684 16.81 -22.24 -20.98
C ASP A 684 17.15 -21.83 -19.54
N THR A 685 18.34 -22.21 -19.05
CA THR A 685 18.87 -21.75 -17.76
C THR A 685 19.89 -20.64 -17.98
N LEU A 686 19.52 -19.40 -17.65
CA LEU A 686 20.43 -18.25 -17.62
C LEU A 686 21.43 -18.46 -16.47
N LYS A 687 22.72 -18.59 -16.79
CA LYS A 687 23.74 -18.93 -15.78
C LYS A 687 23.99 -17.79 -14.80
N GLY A 688 23.99 -18.14 -13.51
CA GLY A 688 24.29 -17.21 -12.42
C GLY A 688 25.74 -16.74 -12.40
N ASP A 689 26.65 -17.60 -12.87
CA ASP A 689 28.07 -17.34 -13.02
C ASP A 689 28.48 -17.06 -14.48
N PRO A 690 29.49 -16.20 -14.72
CA PRO A 690 30.33 -15.54 -13.72
C PRO A 690 29.63 -14.36 -13.04
N GLN A 691 29.79 -14.26 -11.72
CA GLN A 691 29.38 -13.09 -10.94
C GLN A 691 29.98 -11.77 -11.50
N PRO A 692 29.28 -10.62 -11.37
CA PRO A 692 29.79 -9.34 -11.81
C PRO A 692 31.08 -8.94 -11.06
N THR A 693 32.16 -8.72 -11.81
CA THR A 693 33.51 -8.42 -11.27
C THR A 693 33.80 -6.94 -11.06
N ASP A 694 33.03 -6.06 -11.69
CA ASP A 694 33.06 -4.60 -11.45
C ASP A 694 31.67 -4.16 -10.98
N LEU A 695 31.53 -3.99 -9.66
CA LEU A 695 30.26 -3.66 -9.03
C LEU A 695 29.90 -2.18 -9.21
N GLU A 696 30.88 -1.30 -9.39
CA GLU A 696 30.66 0.11 -9.74
C GLU A 696 29.97 0.21 -11.11
N ALA A 697 30.43 -0.56 -12.09
CA ALA A 697 29.75 -0.70 -13.39
C ALA A 697 28.43 -1.48 -13.28
N TYR A 698 28.32 -2.44 -12.37
CA TYR A 698 27.09 -3.23 -12.17
C TYR A 698 25.92 -2.42 -11.63
N VAL A 699 26.15 -1.34 -10.87
CA VAL A 699 25.08 -0.44 -10.36
C VAL A 699 24.22 0.10 -11.50
N THR A 700 24.85 0.60 -12.57
CA THR A 700 24.18 1.32 -13.66
C THR A 700 23.94 0.48 -14.92
N LYS A 701 24.37 -0.80 -14.93
CA LYS A 701 24.11 -1.73 -16.03
C LYS A 701 22.60 -1.87 -16.25
N ALA A 702 22.13 -1.63 -17.48
CA ALA A 702 20.74 -1.91 -17.86
C ALA A 702 20.43 -3.41 -17.72
N LEU A 703 19.24 -3.74 -17.22
CA LEU A 703 18.85 -5.12 -16.96
C LEU A 703 18.00 -5.69 -18.10
N ASP A 704 18.36 -6.89 -18.57
CA ASP A 704 17.57 -7.65 -19.54
C ASP A 704 17.10 -8.97 -18.89
N PRO A 705 15.78 -9.16 -18.68
CA PRO A 705 15.24 -10.39 -18.10
C PRO A 705 15.39 -11.62 -19.00
N LYS A 706 15.77 -11.45 -20.28
CA LYS A 706 15.95 -12.52 -21.26
C LYS A 706 17.37 -13.06 -21.33
N THR A 707 18.36 -12.29 -20.86
CA THR A 707 19.78 -12.64 -20.99
C THR A 707 20.58 -12.52 -19.69
N MET A 708 20.03 -11.92 -18.63
CA MET A 708 20.69 -11.81 -17.33
C MET A 708 20.01 -12.68 -16.25
N PRO A 709 20.78 -13.44 -15.46
CA PRO A 709 20.24 -14.22 -14.34
C PRO A 709 19.58 -13.31 -13.27
N SER A 710 18.80 -13.93 -12.40
CA SER A 710 18.26 -13.31 -11.19
C SER A 710 19.11 -13.62 -9.95
N ILE A 711 18.83 -12.95 -8.83
CA ILE A 711 19.27 -13.43 -7.52
C ILE A 711 18.35 -14.57 -7.06
N ASP A 712 18.75 -15.32 -6.02
CA ASP A 712 17.87 -16.28 -5.35
C ASP A 712 16.65 -15.54 -4.77
N GLN A 713 15.45 -15.80 -5.29
CA GLN A 713 14.23 -15.11 -4.84
C GLN A 713 13.82 -15.48 -3.40
N SER A 714 14.38 -16.54 -2.81
CA SER A 714 14.11 -16.94 -1.42
C SER A 714 14.79 -16.04 -0.37
N VAL A 715 15.69 -15.13 -0.79
CA VAL A 715 16.26 -14.09 0.09
C VAL A 715 15.33 -12.89 0.27
N LEU A 716 14.25 -12.80 -0.50
CA LEU A 716 13.28 -11.72 -0.41
C LEU A 716 12.31 -11.95 0.78
N GLY A 717 11.60 -10.90 1.21
CA GLY A 717 10.64 -11.00 2.32
C GLY A 717 11.21 -10.69 3.71
N GLN A 718 12.45 -10.19 3.79
CA GLN A 718 13.09 -9.79 5.05
C GLN A 718 14.01 -8.56 4.87
N LYS A 719 14.61 -8.10 5.97
CA LYS A 719 15.59 -7.01 5.99
C LYS A 719 16.98 -7.54 6.34
N TYR A 720 18.00 -7.05 5.63
CA TYR A 720 19.40 -7.37 5.88
C TYR A 720 20.12 -6.16 6.48
N THR A 721 21.15 -6.41 7.29
CA THR A 721 22.03 -5.35 7.82
C THR A 721 23.44 -5.52 7.30
N VAL A 722 23.87 -4.64 6.39
CA VAL A 722 25.27 -4.52 5.96
C VAL A 722 26.01 -3.72 7.03
N VAL A 723 27.11 -4.25 7.54
CA VAL A 723 27.95 -3.63 8.56
C VAL A 723 29.28 -3.24 7.94
N LEU A 724 29.64 -1.96 8.03
CA LEU A 724 30.87 -1.41 7.51
C LEU A 724 31.70 -0.80 8.66
N PRO A 725 32.67 -1.54 9.22
CA PRO A 725 33.58 -1.01 10.23
C PRO A 725 34.58 -0.04 9.60
N MET A 726 34.64 1.16 10.14
CA MET A 726 35.51 2.26 9.76
C MET A 726 36.43 2.63 10.93
N LYS A 727 37.53 3.32 10.62
CA LYS A 727 38.46 3.88 11.61
C LYS A 727 38.82 5.32 11.27
N VAL A 728 38.77 6.23 12.24
CA VAL A 728 39.08 7.65 12.05
C VAL A 728 40.56 7.82 11.72
N ALA A 729 40.84 8.14 10.45
CA ALA A 729 42.16 8.16 9.83
C ALA A 729 42.76 9.56 9.68
N LYS A 730 41.92 10.61 9.75
CA LYS A 730 42.31 12.01 9.72
C LYS A 730 41.36 12.81 10.60
N VAL A 731 41.83 13.95 11.10
CA VAL A 731 40.98 15.00 11.68
C VAL A 731 41.32 16.33 11.03
N THR A 732 40.35 17.23 10.97
CA THR A 732 40.55 18.66 10.70
C THR A 732 39.58 19.43 11.60
N ASP A 733 40.03 20.52 12.21
CA ASP A 733 39.25 21.20 13.25
C ASP A 733 37.92 21.74 12.70
N GLY A 734 36.84 21.53 13.46
CA GLY A 734 35.47 21.81 13.02
C GLY A 734 34.90 20.90 11.93
N TYR A 735 35.63 19.89 11.44
CA TYR A 735 35.10 18.95 10.44
C TYR A 735 34.06 18.00 11.04
N VAL A 736 33.00 17.75 10.27
CA VAL A 736 31.94 16.78 10.60
C VAL A 736 31.83 15.82 9.42
N VAL A 737 32.26 14.58 9.61
CA VAL A 737 32.04 13.53 8.59
C VAL A 737 30.55 13.28 8.45
N LYS A 738 30.10 13.03 7.23
CA LYS A 738 28.71 12.73 6.90
C LYS A 738 28.68 11.55 5.96
N ASN A 739 27.84 10.55 6.23
CA ASN A 739 27.75 9.39 5.37
C ASN A 739 26.28 8.97 5.09
N THR A 740 26.01 8.59 3.85
CA THR A 740 24.71 8.20 3.30
C THR A 740 24.93 6.97 2.40
N ALA A 741 24.03 5.99 2.44
CA ALA A 741 24.06 4.83 1.56
C ALA A 741 22.90 4.86 0.55
N THR A 742 22.93 3.93 -0.39
CA THR A 742 21.93 3.81 -1.46
C THR A 742 21.62 2.34 -1.72
N GLN A 743 20.35 1.95 -1.58
CA GLN A 743 19.85 0.67 -2.06
C GLN A 743 19.60 0.74 -3.56
N ILE A 744 19.94 -0.35 -4.26
CA ILE A 744 19.62 -0.58 -5.66
C ILE A 744 18.73 -1.81 -5.75
N THR A 745 17.53 -1.67 -6.33
CA THR A 745 16.55 -2.75 -6.50
C THR A 745 16.10 -2.81 -7.96
N ASN A 746 16.58 -3.79 -8.71
CA ASN A 746 16.62 -3.78 -10.18
C ASN A 746 17.21 -2.45 -10.68
N GLU A 747 16.44 -1.61 -11.36
CA GLU A 747 16.85 -0.28 -11.83
C GLU A 747 16.37 0.86 -10.90
N ARG A 748 15.64 0.54 -9.83
CA ARG A 748 15.24 1.50 -8.79
C ARG A 748 16.42 1.81 -7.86
N THR A 749 16.49 3.06 -7.42
CA THR A 749 17.55 3.62 -6.57
C THR A 749 16.91 4.36 -5.39
N ASP A 750 17.25 3.99 -4.15
CA ASP A 750 16.62 4.49 -2.93
C ASP A 750 17.70 4.86 -1.89
N VAL A 751 17.65 6.08 -1.35
CA VAL A 751 18.72 6.62 -0.47
C VAL A 751 18.37 6.49 1.01
N THR A 752 19.36 6.23 1.86
CA THR A 752 19.18 6.24 3.31
C THR A 752 19.09 7.67 3.86
N ASN A 753 18.75 7.80 5.14
CA ASN A 753 19.14 8.97 5.92
C ASN A 753 20.67 9.15 5.94
N THR A 754 21.11 10.38 6.22
CA THR A 754 22.51 10.69 6.51
C THR A 754 22.78 10.54 8.00
N VAL A 755 23.94 9.99 8.36
CA VAL A 755 24.51 9.98 9.73
C VAL A 755 25.77 10.86 9.76
N THR A 756 26.12 11.40 10.93
CA THR A 756 27.15 12.45 11.07
C THR A 756 27.98 12.36 12.35
N ASN A 757 29.28 12.67 12.29
CA ASN A 757 30.15 12.73 13.47
C ASN A 757 31.11 13.92 13.41
N PRO A 758 31.14 14.82 14.42
CA PRO A 758 32.26 15.73 14.62
C PRO A 758 33.55 14.96 14.84
N LEU A 759 34.62 15.32 14.12
CA LEU A 759 35.93 14.69 14.26
C LEU A 759 36.84 15.55 15.15
N LYS A 760 37.57 14.93 16.08
CA LYS A 760 38.46 15.69 16.99
C LYS A 760 39.80 15.01 17.28
N ASP A 761 40.87 15.81 17.26
CA ASP A 761 42.17 15.42 17.81
C ASP A 761 42.24 15.86 19.27
N ILE A 762 42.82 15.00 20.08
CA ILE A 762 42.96 15.16 21.53
C ILE A 762 44.41 15.01 22.00
N ASN A 763 45.37 14.77 21.10
CA ASN A 763 46.77 14.40 21.37
C ASN A 763 47.40 15.02 22.65
N PRO A 764 48.08 14.21 23.48
CA PRO A 764 48.64 14.64 24.75
C PRO A 764 49.92 15.47 24.58
N ARG A 765 50.30 16.23 25.61
CA ARG A 765 51.42 17.20 25.52
C ARG A 765 52.44 17.03 26.65
N LYS A 766 53.72 17.04 26.29
CA LYS A 766 54.86 17.03 27.23
C LYS A 766 55.51 18.39 27.31
N ASP A 767 55.87 18.79 28.52
CA ASP A 767 56.69 19.96 28.80
C ASP A 767 57.73 19.66 29.89
N VAL A 768 58.62 20.62 30.12
CA VAL A 768 59.61 20.60 31.21
C VAL A 768 59.49 21.91 31.97
N THR A 769 59.36 21.89 33.29
CA THR A 769 59.34 23.10 34.14
C THR A 769 60.28 22.90 35.34
N VAL A 770 60.56 23.97 36.10
CA VAL A 770 61.34 23.86 37.36
C VAL A 770 60.42 23.65 38.57
N ASN A 771 59.18 24.10 38.47
CA ASN A 771 58.16 24.05 39.52
C ASN A 771 56.75 24.00 38.89
N VAL A 772 55.75 23.62 39.70
CA VAL A 772 54.34 23.55 39.28
C VAL A 772 53.90 24.89 38.70
N ASN A 773 53.21 24.86 37.56
CA ASN A 773 52.72 26.04 36.82
C ASN A 773 53.79 27.08 36.45
N GLY A 774 55.08 26.74 36.55
CA GLY A 774 56.18 27.59 36.10
C GLY A 774 56.37 27.54 34.58
N ASP A 775 57.15 28.49 34.05
CA ASP A 775 57.48 28.58 32.63
C ASP A 775 58.14 27.30 32.09
N SER A 776 57.87 27.01 30.81
CA SER A 776 58.57 25.96 30.08
C SER A 776 60.08 26.21 30.04
N VAL A 777 60.87 25.17 30.32
CA VAL A 777 62.31 25.09 30.10
C VAL A 777 62.69 24.11 28.98
N ASN A 778 61.72 23.68 28.16
CA ASN A 778 61.97 22.98 26.91
C ASN A 778 62.87 23.85 26.00
N GLY A 779 63.90 23.26 25.41
CA GLY A 779 64.96 23.94 24.67
C GLY A 779 65.92 24.80 25.50
N LYS A 780 65.76 24.89 26.83
CA LYS A 780 66.63 25.64 27.74
C LYS A 780 67.60 24.69 28.47
N SER A 781 68.41 25.27 29.37
CA SER A 781 69.40 24.51 30.15
C SER A 781 68.87 24.07 31.51
N ILE A 782 69.17 22.83 31.90
CA ILE A 782 69.02 22.28 33.24
C ILE A 782 70.42 21.83 33.68
N TYR A 783 70.91 22.38 34.80
CA TYR A 783 72.29 22.15 35.26
C TYR A 783 72.46 20.81 35.98
N LYS A 784 73.70 20.33 36.09
CA LYS A 784 73.98 19.02 36.70
C LYS A 784 73.63 19.05 38.19
N ASN A 785 73.02 17.96 38.66
CA ASN A 785 72.45 17.73 39.99
C ASN A 785 71.18 18.55 40.33
N HIS A 786 70.73 19.47 39.47
CA HIS A 786 69.52 20.25 39.73
C HIS A 786 68.27 19.38 39.56
N GLN A 787 67.26 19.67 40.37
CA GLN A 787 65.92 19.11 40.21
C GLN A 787 65.05 19.94 39.25
N PHE A 788 64.12 19.26 38.58
CA PHE A 788 63.13 19.83 37.67
C PHE A 788 61.89 18.92 37.61
N LEU A 789 60.84 19.33 36.90
CA LEU A 789 59.63 18.55 36.65
C LEU A 789 59.48 18.24 35.15
N TYR A 790 59.18 16.99 34.81
CA TYR A 790 58.42 16.72 33.58
C TYR A 790 56.95 17.01 33.82
N LYS A 791 56.33 17.77 32.93
CA LYS A 791 54.89 18.08 32.93
C LYS A 791 54.23 17.27 31.82
N LEU A 792 53.22 16.49 32.20
CA LEU A 792 52.58 15.48 31.38
C LEU A 792 51.09 15.82 31.30
N ASP A 793 50.72 16.56 30.26
CA ASP A 793 49.33 16.93 30.01
C ASP A 793 48.63 15.79 29.25
N SER A 794 47.58 15.24 29.83
CA SER A 794 46.76 14.21 29.19
C SER A 794 46.10 14.72 27.92
N SER A 795 45.53 13.78 27.16
CA SER A 795 44.54 14.11 26.12
C SER A 795 43.38 14.94 26.68
N LYS A 796 42.71 15.70 25.80
CA LYS A 796 41.61 16.60 26.15
C LYS A 796 40.29 16.17 25.52
N ILE A 797 39.63 15.18 26.14
CA ILE A 797 38.30 14.72 25.73
C ILE A 797 37.23 15.79 25.97
N THR A 798 36.15 15.71 25.21
CA THR A 798 34.97 16.58 25.31
C THR A 798 33.74 15.86 25.84
N GLY A 799 32.71 16.64 26.20
CA GLY A 799 31.33 16.15 26.20
C GLY A 799 30.80 15.87 24.79
N ASN A 800 29.60 15.28 24.71
CA ASN A 800 29.01 14.67 23.52
C ASN A 800 30.01 13.80 22.75
N ARG A 801 30.64 12.84 23.44
CA ARG A 801 31.61 11.90 22.85
C ARG A 801 30.98 10.54 22.54
N ALA A 802 31.43 9.91 21.45
CA ALA A 802 30.93 8.60 21.02
C ALA A 802 31.18 7.50 22.07
N TYR A 803 32.43 7.45 22.54
CA TYR A 803 32.88 6.51 23.57
C TYR A 803 32.82 7.17 24.95
N GLN A 804 31.63 7.10 25.56
CA GLN A 804 31.37 7.67 26.88
C GLN A 804 32.16 6.94 27.99
N GLN A 805 32.09 5.61 28.03
CA GLN A 805 32.87 4.80 28.96
C GLN A 805 34.36 4.93 28.69
N ILE A 806 35.15 5.17 29.75
CA ILE A 806 36.60 5.13 29.70
C ILE A 806 37.08 3.80 30.30
N LYS A 807 37.81 3.02 29.50
CA LYS A 807 38.31 1.68 29.85
C LYS A 807 39.66 1.72 30.57
N ASN A 808 40.53 2.63 30.13
CA ASN A 808 41.85 2.87 30.72
C ASN A 808 42.32 4.28 30.35
N TRP A 809 43.15 4.87 31.21
CA TRP A 809 43.81 6.15 30.95
C TRP A 809 45.14 6.21 31.69
N LYS A 810 46.26 6.21 30.96
CA LYS A 810 47.61 6.24 31.55
C LYS A 810 48.64 6.91 30.66
N ILE A 811 49.73 7.36 31.27
CA ILE A 811 50.92 7.89 30.62
C ILE A 811 52.13 7.03 30.99
N VAL A 812 52.87 6.54 29.99
CA VAL A 812 54.11 5.77 30.12
C VAL A 812 55.28 6.58 29.57
N ASP A 813 56.28 6.85 30.39
CA ASP A 813 57.38 7.78 30.12
C ASP A 813 58.73 7.06 30.19
N LYS A 814 59.44 6.97 29.05
CA LYS A 814 60.72 6.27 28.94
C LYS A 814 61.87 7.28 28.93
N TYR A 815 62.31 7.66 30.13
CA TYR A 815 63.37 8.65 30.33
C TYR A 815 64.77 8.05 30.23
N ASP A 816 65.76 8.86 29.81
CA ASP A 816 67.13 8.40 29.65
C ASP A 816 67.88 8.40 30.99
N THR A 817 68.04 7.21 31.58
CA THR A 817 68.71 6.99 32.87
C THR A 817 70.17 7.43 32.92
N ARG A 818 70.81 7.69 31.77
CA ARG A 818 72.16 8.28 31.69
C ARG A 818 72.19 9.75 32.11
N TYR A 819 71.07 10.46 31.94
CA TYR A 819 70.97 11.90 32.14
C TYR A 819 69.92 12.30 33.17
N ASP A 820 68.83 11.56 33.33
CA ASP A 820 67.74 11.90 34.24
C ASP A 820 67.42 10.74 35.18
N LYS A 821 67.12 11.09 36.44
CA LYS A 821 66.67 10.13 37.46
C LYS A 821 65.47 10.71 38.21
N THR A 822 64.41 9.93 38.36
CA THR A 822 63.28 10.23 39.26
C THR A 822 63.74 10.50 40.69
N THR A 823 63.02 11.36 41.42
CA THR A 823 63.20 11.52 42.88
C THR A 823 62.20 10.70 43.70
N GLY A 824 61.19 10.11 43.04
CA GLY A 824 60.02 9.52 43.67
C GLY A 824 58.92 10.55 44.02
N GLN A 825 59.15 11.84 43.79
CA GLN A 825 58.14 12.88 43.97
C GLN A 825 57.27 13.03 42.71
N TRP A 826 55.96 12.86 42.84
CA TRP A 826 54.98 13.06 41.77
C TRP A 826 53.68 13.71 42.28
N ALA A 827 52.90 14.26 41.35
CA ALA A 827 51.56 14.80 41.61
C ALA A 827 50.68 14.76 40.36
N VAL A 828 49.38 14.58 40.53
CA VAL A 828 48.38 14.74 39.46
C VAL A 828 47.42 15.86 39.82
N TYR A 829 47.02 16.67 38.84
CA TYR A 829 46.09 17.79 38.97
C TYR A 829 44.94 17.67 37.96
N ALA A 830 43.72 18.00 38.37
CA ALA A 830 42.57 18.07 37.48
C ALA A 830 42.55 19.41 36.72
N ASN A 831 42.43 19.38 35.39
CA ASN A 831 42.35 20.62 34.57
C ASN A 831 40.92 21.15 34.40
N ASN A 832 39.94 20.39 34.90
CA ASN A 832 38.50 20.60 34.78
C ASN A 832 37.86 20.36 36.16
N ASN A 833 36.63 20.85 36.36
CA ASN A 833 35.82 20.36 37.49
C ASN A 833 35.38 18.94 37.14
N ILE A 834 35.42 18.02 38.11
CA ILE A 834 34.89 16.67 37.98
C ILE A 834 33.69 16.57 38.92
N THR A 835 32.58 15.98 38.44
CA THR A 835 31.33 15.85 39.18
C THR A 835 30.99 14.39 39.47
N ASP A 836 30.14 14.18 40.46
CA ASP A 836 29.38 12.93 40.62
C ASP A 836 28.20 12.87 39.65
N ASP A 837 27.43 11.77 39.73
CA ASP A 837 26.23 11.51 38.92
C ASP A 837 25.06 12.46 39.26
N GLU A 838 25.12 13.15 40.40
CA GLU A 838 24.15 14.18 40.81
C GLU A 838 24.52 15.58 40.26
N GLY A 839 25.74 15.73 39.72
CA GLY A 839 26.28 16.99 39.20
C GLY A 839 27.02 17.86 40.23
N ASN A 840 27.22 17.39 41.46
CA ASN A 840 28.01 18.10 42.47
C ASN A 840 29.50 18.02 42.13
N ILE A 841 30.26 19.09 42.36
CA ILE A 841 31.71 19.11 42.09
C ILE A 841 32.45 18.33 43.20
N VAL A 842 32.83 17.08 42.90
CA VAL A 842 33.65 16.24 43.79
C VAL A 842 35.14 16.59 43.73
N ILE A 843 35.61 17.12 42.59
CA ILE A 843 36.99 17.61 42.41
C ILE A 843 36.94 18.96 41.70
N ALA A 844 37.48 20.00 42.34
CA ALA A 844 37.60 21.32 41.74
C ALA A 844 38.75 21.39 40.72
N LYS A 845 38.56 22.17 39.66
CA LYS A 845 39.61 22.52 38.70
C LYS A 845 40.84 23.11 39.40
N GLY A 846 42.02 22.59 39.06
CA GLY A 846 43.30 22.99 39.64
C GLY A 846 43.64 22.30 40.97
N ALA A 847 42.75 21.48 41.53
CA ALA A 847 43.07 20.67 42.69
C ALA A 847 44.16 19.63 42.36
N ARG A 848 45.06 19.41 43.31
CA ARG A 848 45.93 18.23 43.33
C ARG A 848 45.08 17.03 43.76
N ILE A 849 44.98 16.03 42.90
CA ILE A 849 44.09 14.88 43.09
C ILE A 849 44.83 13.61 43.52
N ASP A 850 46.13 13.51 43.24
CA ASP A 850 46.95 12.42 43.78
C ASP A 850 48.44 12.80 43.87
N GLY A 851 49.23 11.92 44.47
CA GLY A 851 50.70 11.98 44.51
C GLY A 851 51.33 12.06 45.89
N SER A 852 52.61 12.40 45.92
CA SER A 852 53.47 12.38 47.12
C SER A 852 52.99 13.36 48.21
N GLY A 853 52.22 12.86 49.18
CA GLY A 853 51.59 13.66 50.24
C GLY A 853 50.07 13.84 50.10
N VAL A 854 49.47 13.41 48.99
CA VAL A 854 48.02 13.44 48.74
C VAL A 854 47.60 12.11 48.12
N GLY A 855 47.26 11.10 48.94
CA GLY A 855 46.82 9.80 48.46
C GLY A 855 45.30 9.69 48.44
N ALA A 856 44.64 10.19 47.39
CA ALA A 856 43.19 10.04 47.24
C ALA A 856 42.80 8.69 46.59
N GLY A 857 43.74 8.03 45.90
CA GLY A 857 43.51 6.74 45.26
C GLY A 857 42.90 6.85 43.86
N TYR A 858 42.99 8.02 43.22
CA TYR A 858 42.55 8.27 41.85
C TYR A 858 43.63 7.92 40.83
N PHE A 859 44.90 7.96 41.21
CA PHE A 859 46.03 7.62 40.33
C PHE A 859 47.06 6.74 41.05
N THR A 860 47.83 6.02 40.26
CA THR A 860 49.01 5.27 40.71
C THR A 860 50.25 5.74 39.98
N PHE A 861 51.40 5.62 40.63
CA PHE A 861 52.72 5.85 40.05
C PHE A 861 53.60 4.62 40.25
N THR A 862 54.28 4.19 39.20
CA THR A 862 55.34 3.17 39.27
C THR A 862 56.56 3.64 38.48
N ASP A 863 57.76 3.27 38.93
CA ASP A 863 59.00 3.52 38.21
C ASP A 863 59.87 2.25 38.23
N ASN A 864 60.25 1.79 37.05
CA ASN A 864 60.97 0.55 36.82
C ASN A 864 62.24 0.82 36.01
N ASN A 865 63.20 1.55 36.61
CA ASN A 865 64.56 1.78 36.10
C ASN A 865 64.60 2.37 34.67
N GLY A 866 63.98 3.54 34.45
CA GLY A 866 63.99 4.22 33.15
C GLY A 866 62.66 4.18 32.40
N VAL A 867 61.64 3.58 33.00
CA VAL A 867 60.25 3.69 32.56
C VAL A 867 59.39 3.96 33.79
N PHE A 868 58.75 5.12 33.84
CA PHE A 868 57.71 5.39 34.83
C PHE A 868 56.32 5.42 34.19
N THR A 869 55.30 5.08 34.97
CA THR A 869 53.90 5.09 34.55
C THR A 869 53.07 5.87 35.54
N VAL A 870 52.20 6.75 35.05
CA VAL A 870 51.10 7.39 35.80
C VAL A 870 49.79 6.84 35.23
N GLU A 871 49.02 6.09 36.03
CA GLU A 871 47.82 5.37 35.56
C GLU A 871 46.62 5.67 36.47
N ALA A 872 45.49 6.04 35.86
CA ALA A 872 44.23 6.30 36.55
C ALA A 872 43.66 5.00 37.12
N THR A 873 43.15 5.04 38.36
CA THR A 873 42.46 3.91 38.98
C THR A 873 41.02 3.83 38.51
N GLN A 874 40.36 2.69 38.75
CA GLN A 874 38.95 2.51 38.43
C GLN A 874 38.07 3.62 39.02
N ALA A 875 38.34 4.08 40.25
CA ALA A 875 37.59 5.16 40.88
C ALA A 875 37.65 6.51 40.12
N PHE A 876 38.75 6.80 39.42
CA PHE A 876 38.82 7.96 38.52
C PHE A 876 38.15 7.68 37.18
N LEU A 877 38.32 6.46 36.63
CA LEU A 877 37.70 6.06 35.37
C LEU A 877 36.17 6.03 35.45
N ASP A 878 35.60 5.63 36.59
CA ASP A 878 34.16 5.61 36.83
C ASP A 878 33.58 7.04 36.82
N LEU A 879 34.14 7.96 37.62
CA LEU A 879 33.77 9.39 37.61
C LEU A 879 33.91 9.99 36.19
N ALA A 880 35.03 9.72 35.52
CA ALA A 880 35.28 10.20 34.16
C ALA A 880 34.29 9.63 33.13
N SER A 881 33.76 8.43 33.36
CA SER A 881 32.77 7.76 32.51
C SER A 881 31.34 8.25 32.75
N GLY A 882 30.98 8.59 33.99
CA GLY A 882 29.70 9.24 34.30
C GLY A 882 29.57 10.63 33.67
N MET A 883 30.67 11.40 33.65
CA MET A 883 30.68 12.77 33.12
C MET A 883 30.62 12.88 31.59
N ASP A 884 29.55 13.48 31.05
CA ASP A 884 29.53 13.99 29.67
C ASP A 884 30.01 15.45 29.58
N ALA A 885 31.30 15.68 29.89
CA ALA A 885 31.90 17.01 29.90
C ALA A 885 33.35 17.01 29.40
N ASN A 886 33.90 18.20 29.17
CA ASN A 886 35.33 18.36 28.86
C ASN A 886 36.18 17.93 30.06
N LEU A 887 37.14 17.03 29.84
CA LEU A 887 37.98 16.46 30.90
C LEU A 887 39.44 16.28 30.44
N SER A 888 40.37 16.59 31.35
CA SER A 888 41.80 16.31 31.22
C SER A 888 42.48 16.45 32.59
N TRP A 889 43.68 15.89 32.71
CA TRP A 889 44.54 15.98 33.90
C TRP A 889 45.98 16.28 33.50
N THR A 890 46.77 16.76 34.45
CA THR A 890 48.20 17.01 34.28
C THR A 890 48.96 16.32 35.39
N ALA A 891 49.84 15.40 35.03
CA ALA A 891 50.82 14.85 35.97
C ALA A 891 52.12 15.65 35.93
N TYR A 892 52.76 15.77 37.09
CA TYR A 892 54.13 16.26 37.23
C TYR A 892 54.97 15.18 37.90
N VAL A 893 56.14 14.87 37.35
CA VAL A 893 57.11 13.93 37.93
C VAL A 893 58.44 14.65 38.10
N GLN A 894 58.98 14.66 39.33
CA GLN A 894 60.23 15.33 39.64
C GLN A 894 61.43 14.45 39.28
N MET A 895 62.37 15.07 38.58
CA MET A 895 63.60 14.47 38.07
C MET A 895 64.81 15.22 38.63
N THR A 896 65.96 14.55 38.68
CA THR A 896 67.29 15.12 38.92
C THR A 896 68.15 14.91 37.68
N ARG A 897 68.79 15.96 37.17
CA ARG A 897 69.72 15.88 36.03
C ARG A 897 71.08 15.33 36.49
N THR A 898 71.42 14.09 36.12
CA THR A 898 72.61 13.38 36.64
C THR A 898 73.90 13.63 35.85
N ALA A 899 73.84 13.98 34.56
CA ALA A 899 75.02 14.12 33.70
C ALA A 899 74.95 15.28 32.69
N VAL A 900 76.13 15.69 32.20
CA VAL A 900 76.31 16.73 31.16
C VAL A 900 75.95 16.19 29.78
N SER A 901 75.35 17.04 28.93
CA SER A 901 74.99 16.72 27.54
C SER A 901 74.60 17.99 26.78
N ASP A 902 74.92 18.08 25.50
CA ASP A 902 74.39 19.14 24.62
C ASP A 902 72.87 19.00 24.39
N ARG A 903 72.33 17.78 24.49
CA ARG A 903 70.92 17.48 24.24
C ARG A 903 70.47 16.24 25.00
N VAL A 904 69.44 16.37 25.83
CA VAL A 904 68.72 15.29 26.50
C VAL A 904 67.27 15.38 26.05
N GLU A 905 66.77 14.36 25.35
CA GLU A 905 65.41 14.33 24.80
C GLU A 905 64.51 13.40 25.62
N ASN A 906 63.21 13.69 25.65
CA ASN A 906 62.22 12.78 26.23
C ASN A 906 60.83 12.97 25.60
N ARG A 907 60.02 11.90 25.60
CA ARG A 907 58.59 11.85 25.19
C ARG A 907 57.87 10.76 25.99
N PHE A 908 56.55 10.81 26.04
CA PHE A 908 55.72 9.76 26.64
C PHE A 908 54.70 9.23 25.64
N VAL A 909 54.14 8.07 25.94
CA VAL A 909 52.96 7.52 25.24
C VAL A 909 51.80 7.53 26.24
N GLU A 910 50.68 8.12 25.87
CA GLU A 910 49.42 7.94 26.59
C GLU A 910 48.67 6.73 26.00
N THR A 911 48.05 5.90 26.83
CA THR A 911 46.99 4.99 26.40
C THR A 911 45.66 5.50 26.94
N LEU A 912 44.70 5.74 26.05
CA LEU A 912 43.33 6.13 26.39
C LEU A 912 42.35 5.31 25.52
N ASN A 913 41.49 4.51 26.17
CA ASN A 913 40.60 3.54 25.52
C ASN A 913 41.35 2.61 24.55
N ASP A 914 42.37 1.94 25.07
CA ASP A 914 43.34 1.09 24.36
C ASP A 914 44.12 1.77 23.21
N THR A 915 43.81 3.04 22.89
CA THR A 915 44.44 3.78 21.79
C THR A 915 45.66 4.53 22.30
N GLU A 916 46.83 4.18 21.77
CA GLU A 916 48.09 4.85 22.09
C GLU A 916 48.25 6.18 21.33
N ARG A 917 48.68 7.22 22.03
CA ARG A 917 48.91 8.57 21.50
C ARG A 917 50.26 9.10 22.01
N GLU A 918 51.18 9.43 21.10
CA GLU A 918 52.49 9.95 21.48
C GLU A 918 52.42 11.43 21.89
N SER A 919 53.16 11.81 22.93
CA SER A 919 53.42 13.21 23.21
C SER A 919 54.37 13.83 22.17
N ASN A 920 54.33 15.16 22.07
CA ASN A 920 55.44 15.91 21.47
C ASN A 920 56.77 15.55 22.16
N LEU A 921 57.86 15.64 21.39
CA LEU A 921 59.21 15.56 21.92
C LEU A 921 59.54 16.84 22.71
N VAL A 922 60.20 16.69 23.86
CA VAL A 922 60.87 17.79 24.58
C VAL A 922 62.36 17.52 24.63
N TRP A 923 63.17 18.56 24.71
CA TRP A 923 64.61 18.42 24.93
C TRP A 923 65.15 19.53 25.83
N THR A 924 66.28 19.25 26.49
CA THR A 924 67.00 20.21 27.34
C THR A 924 68.50 20.05 27.15
N LYS A 925 69.28 21.08 27.50
CA LYS A 925 70.75 21.02 27.53
C LYS A 925 71.25 20.95 28.98
N THR A 926 72.39 20.29 29.22
CA THR A 926 73.15 20.40 30.46
C THR A 926 74.54 20.94 30.14
N PRO A 927 74.79 22.24 30.34
CA PRO A 927 76.12 22.83 30.18
C PRO A 927 77.17 22.10 31.03
N ASP A 928 78.38 21.97 30.51
CA ASP A 928 79.53 21.64 31.36
C ASP A 928 79.81 22.81 32.31
N GLN A 929 80.11 22.48 33.56
CA GLN A 929 80.35 23.44 34.64
C GLN A 929 81.78 23.33 35.21
N THR A 930 82.66 22.54 34.56
CA THR A 930 84.00 22.24 35.07
C THR A 930 84.89 23.50 35.12
N PRO A 931 85.34 23.93 36.31
CA PRO A 931 86.23 25.09 36.44
C PRO A 931 87.70 24.70 36.23
N ALA A 932 88.48 25.59 35.62
CA ALA A 932 89.94 25.45 35.54
C ALA A 932 90.60 26.83 35.39
N ILE A 933 91.76 27.00 36.02
CA ILE A 933 92.58 28.20 35.92
C ILE A 933 94.00 27.79 35.53
N LYS A 934 94.69 28.64 34.76
CA LYS A 934 96.12 28.50 34.43
C LYS A 934 96.86 29.79 34.79
N LEU A 935 98.07 29.65 35.30
CA LEU A 935 99.06 30.71 35.40
C LEU A 935 100.15 30.49 34.34
N ILE A 936 100.72 31.57 33.82
CA ILE A 936 101.99 31.59 33.07
C ILE A 936 102.81 32.77 33.60
N LYS A 937 104.02 32.52 34.10
CA LYS A 937 104.97 33.55 34.54
C LYS A 937 106.07 33.73 33.51
N TYR A 938 106.26 34.97 33.05
CA TYR A 938 107.23 35.22 32.00
C TYR A 938 107.97 36.56 32.11
N ASP A 939 109.20 36.63 31.60
CA ASP A 939 109.93 37.90 31.50
C ASP A 939 109.39 38.76 30.36
N ALA A 940 109.05 40.02 30.69
CA ALA A 940 108.33 40.90 29.76
C ALA A 940 109.10 41.20 28.46
N ALA A 941 110.44 41.09 28.48
CA ALA A 941 111.29 41.39 27.34
C ALA A 941 111.38 40.24 26.32
N SER A 942 111.29 38.99 26.77
CA SER A 942 111.27 37.80 25.92
C SER A 942 109.86 37.42 25.45
N GLY A 943 108.82 37.90 26.14
CA GLY A 943 107.41 37.67 25.80
C GLY A 943 106.89 36.28 26.17
N LEU A 944 105.57 36.09 26.11
CA LEU A 944 104.85 34.95 26.72
C LEU A 944 105.42 33.54 26.43
N THR A 945 106.03 33.30 25.27
CA THR A 945 106.52 31.97 24.85
C THR A 945 108.02 31.73 24.97
N LYS A 946 108.83 32.77 25.22
CA LYS A 946 110.29 32.67 25.43
C LYS A 946 110.74 33.26 26.77
N GLY A 947 109.86 34.01 27.42
CA GLY A 947 110.04 34.54 28.76
C GLY A 947 109.48 33.64 29.84
N ASP A 948 108.64 32.66 29.48
CA ASP A 948 108.29 31.49 30.30
C ASP A 948 109.57 30.68 30.54
N ARG A 949 109.88 30.43 31.82
CA ARG A 949 111.18 29.94 32.30
C ARG A 949 110.97 28.96 33.44
N ASN A 950 110.10 27.98 33.22
CA ASN A 950 109.63 27.04 34.23
C ASN A 950 110.77 26.28 34.96
N THR A 951 111.92 26.02 34.31
CA THR A 951 113.06 25.32 34.92
C THR A 951 114.32 26.19 35.09
N PRO A 952 115.22 25.85 36.06
CA PRO A 952 116.53 26.47 36.17
C PRO A 952 117.44 26.34 34.93
N ALA A 953 117.16 25.39 34.04
CA ALA A 953 117.89 25.20 32.78
C ALA A 953 117.47 26.22 31.71
N GLU A 954 116.22 26.68 31.74
CA GLU A 954 115.68 27.69 30.83
C GLU A 954 116.00 29.12 31.27
N ALA A 955 116.38 29.30 32.54
CA ALA A 955 116.54 30.56 33.28
C ALA A 955 117.06 31.77 32.46
N LEU A 956 116.48 32.95 32.71
CA LEU A 956 116.91 34.20 32.07
C LEU A 956 118.34 34.56 32.49
N THR A 957 119.31 34.22 31.63
CA THR A 957 120.73 34.54 31.84
C THR A 957 120.99 36.04 31.72
N ARG A 958 121.87 36.59 32.57
CA ARG A 958 122.13 38.03 32.71
C ARG A 958 120.89 38.84 33.14
N ALA A 959 119.98 38.24 33.89
CA ALA A 959 118.93 38.98 34.57
C ALA A 959 119.53 40.02 35.54
N LYS A 960 118.81 41.11 35.76
CA LYS A 960 119.23 42.24 36.59
C LYS A 960 118.09 42.69 37.49
N ASN A 961 118.44 43.41 38.56
CA ASN A 961 117.44 44.17 39.30
C ASN A 961 116.77 45.18 38.35
N GLY A 962 115.44 45.21 38.35
CA GLY A 962 114.65 45.94 37.34
C GLY A 962 114.14 45.09 36.16
N THR A 963 114.40 43.77 36.11
CA THR A 963 113.71 42.88 35.15
C THR A 963 112.22 42.82 35.51
N ARG A 964 111.33 43.08 34.54
CA ARG A 964 109.87 42.94 34.72
C ARG A 964 109.43 41.49 34.47
N VAL A 965 108.65 40.93 35.39
CA VAL A 965 108.08 39.58 35.34
C VAL A 965 106.56 39.70 35.33
N VAL A 966 105.91 39.08 34.36
CA VAL A 966 104.47 39.16 34.12
C VAL A 966 103.82 37.84 34.50
N PHE A 967 102.70 37.94 35.23
CA PHE A 967 101.88 36.83 35.68
C PHE A 967 100.59 36.84 34.87
N ARG A 968 100.52 36.05 33.79
CA ARG A 968 99.29 35.89 32.99
C ARG A 968 98.42 34.81 33.60
N ILE A 969 97.29 35.21 34.17
CA ILE A 969 96.29 34.32 34.75
C ILE A 969 95.17 34.15 33.72
N ILE A 970 94.78 32.91 33.43
CA ILE A 970 93.86 32.53 32.36
C ILE A 970 92.75 31.65 32.95
N ASN A 971 91.48 31.95 32.67
CA ASN A 971 90.41 30.99 32.89
C ASN A 971 90.37 30.00 31.72
N THR A 972 90.62 28.73 32.00
CA THR A 972 90.64 27.63 31.02
C THR A 972 89.50 26.62 31.23
N GLY A 973 88.54 26.93 32.11
CA GLY A 973 87.36 26.11 32.37
C GLY A 973 86.11 26.62 31.65
N SER A 974 84.98 25.97 31.95
CA SER A 974 83.69 26.19 31.29
C SER A 974 82.79 27.20 32.01
N VAL A 975 83.24 27.79 33.13
CA VAL A 975 82.48 28.72 33.99
C VAL A 975 83.30 29.95 34.37
N ASP A 976 82.63 31.06 34.68
CA ASP A 976 83.26 32.31 35.13
C ASP A 976 84.00 32.10 36.46
N LEU A 977 85.19 32.72 36.61
CA LEU A 977 85.99 32.72 37.84
C LEU A 977 86.10 34.14 38.41
N THR A 978 86.02 34.30 39.73
CA THR A 978 86.23 35.58 40.44
C THR A 978 87.01 35.39 41.74
N LYS A 979 87.19 36.46 42.54
CA LYS A 979 88.11 36.50 43.70
C LYS A 979 89.49 35.96 43.29
N ILE A 980 90.00 36.50 42.18
CA ILE A 980 91.29 36.06 41.63
C ILE A 980 92.39 36.49 42.60
N THR A 981 93.18 35.53 43.07
CA THR A 981 94.34 35.80 43.91
C THR A 981 95.62 35.71 43.10
N LEU A 982 96.66 36.40 43.56
CA LEU A 982 98.03 36.14 43.15
C LEU A 982 98.95 36.27 44.36
N GLU A 983 99.59 35.17 44.73
CA GLU A 983 100.75 35.15 45.62
C GLU A 983 102.00 34.91 44.76
N ASP A 984 103.11 35.55 45.11
CA ASP A 984 104.43 35.21 44.57
C ASP A 984 105.42 34.98 45.70
N LYS A 985 106.33 34.03 45.49
CA LYS A 985 107.34 33.68 46.49
C LYS A 985 108.60 33.11 45.85
N THR A 986 109.75 33.71 46.16
CA THR A 986 111.06 33.10 45.93
C THR A 986 111.15 31.74 46.63
N ILE A 987 111.30 30.67 45.86
CA ILE A 987 111.45 29.29 46.36
C ILE A 987 112.90 28.79 46.33
N ALA A 988 113.76 29.38 45.49
CA ALA A 988 115.20 29.14 45.51
C ALA A 988 116.02 30.39 45.13
N GLY A 989 117.27 30.44 45.58
CA GLY A 989 118.19 31.53 45.25
C GLY A 989 117.98 32.80 46.07
N ASN A 990 118.06 33.96 45.43
CA ASN A 990 117.93 35.28 46.06
C ASN A 990 117.25 36.31 45.15
N GLY A 991 116.82 37.41 45.75
CA GLY A 991 115.92 38.37 45.13
C GLY A 991 114.45 37.94 45.22
N THR A 992 113.55 38.86 44.91
CA THR A 992 112.09 38.71 45.01
C THR A 992 111.45 39.55 43.91
N VAL A 993 110.35 39.06 43.31
CA VAL A 993 109.53 39.89 42.43
C VAL A 993 108.62 40.77 43.30
N THR A 994 108.85 42.07 43.21
CA THR A 994 108.26 43.12 44.07
C THR A 994 107.53 44.15 43.22
N ASN A 995 106.74 45.04 43.84
CA ASN A 995 105.96 46.06 43.13
C ASN A 995 105.03 45.44 42.07
N LEU A 996 104.10 44.58 42.51
CA LEU A 996 103.10 43.95 41.64
C LEU A 996 102.07 45.02 41.18
N GLU A 997 102.14 45.39 39.90
CA GLU A 997 101.18 46.24 39.22
C GLU A 997 99.94 45.41 38.83
N TYR A 998 98.87 45.55 39.61
CA TYR A 998 97.57 44.96 39.33
C TYR A 998 96.74 45.87 38.40
N PRO A 999 95.91 45.30 37.51
CA PRO A 999 95.02 46.09 36.65
C PRO A 999 93.82 46.66 37.42
N ALA A 1000 93.23 47.72 36.87
CA ALA A 1000 92.05 48.36 37.45
C ALA A 1000 90.86 47.38 37.58
N GLY A 1001 90.22 47.38 38.75
CA GLY A 1001 89.08 46.50 39.04
C GLY A 1001 89.45 45.09 39.50
N TRP A 1002 90.69 44.84 39.93
CA TRP A 1002 91.16 43.52 40.38
C TRP A 1002 90.23 42.83 41.39
N ASP A 1003 89.82 43.53 42.46
CA ASP A 1003 89.00 42.94 43.54
C ASP A 1003 87.56 42.58 43.10
N THR A 1004 87.11 43.12 41.97
CA THR A 1004 85.79 42.83 41.36
C THR A 1004 85.91 42.07 40.03
N LEU A 1005 87.11 41.56 39.70
CA LEU A 1005 87.39 40.89 38.45
C LEU A 1005 86.59 39.58 38.31
N ILE A 1006 85.96 39.42 37.15
CA ILE A 1006 85.37 38.15 36.70
C ILE A 1006 86.07 37.76 35.40
N LEU A 1007 86.85 36.68 35.43
CA LEU A 1007 87.45 36.06 34.25
C LEU A 1007 86.47 35.07 33.64
N LYS A 1008 85.95 35.37 32.46
CA LYS A 1008 85.11 34.43 31.70
C LYS A 1008 85.94 33.34 31.02
N PRO A 1009 85.37 32.18 30.66
CA PRO A 1009 86.05 31.14 29.89
C PRO A 1009 86.89 31.69 28.72
N GLY A 1010 88.18 31.35 28.69
CA GLY A 1010 89.14 31.80 27.69
C GLY A 1010 89.70 33.23 27.88
N GLN A 1011 89.19 34.00 28.83
CA GLN A 1011 89.78 35.31 29.18
C GLN A 1011 91.03 35.17 30.05
N TRP A 1012 91.87 36.20 29.99
CA TRP A 1012 93.09 36.30 30.78
C TRP A 1012 93.27 37.72 31.33
N VAL A 1013 94.07 37.82 32.38
CA VAL A 1013 94.51 39.05 33.04
C VAL A 1013 96.02 38.97 33.29
N GLU A 1014 96.69 40.12 33.36
CA GLU A 1014 98.11 40.21 33.67
C GLU A 1014 98.37 41.12 34.87
N VAL A 1015 99.21 40.64 35.79
CA VAL A 1015 99.85 41.42 36.85
C VAL A 1015 101.34 41.50 36.51
N THR A 1016 101.98 42.66 36.67
CA THR A 1016 103.41 42.80 36.36
C THR A 1016 104.22 43.20 37.59
N GLY A 1017 105.16 42.37 37.99
CA GLY A 1017 106.14 42.68 39.04
C GLY A 1017 107.51 43.07 38.49
N THR A 1018 108.38 43.52 39.40
CA THR A 1018 109.76 43.88 39.14
C THR A 1018 110.70 43.09 40.07
N LEU A 1019 111.61 42.31 39.47
CA LEU A 1019 112.65 41.58 40.20
C LEU A 1019 113.63 42.54 40.88
N THR A 1020 113.79 42.40 42.19
CA THR A 1020 114.76 43.15 43.01
C THR A 1020 115.57 42.21 43.91
N GLY A 1021 116.70 42.67 44.45
CA GLY A 1021 117.55 41.91 45.36
C GLY A 1021 118.34 40.72 44.77
N LEU A 1022 118.29 40.49 43.45
CA LEU A 1022 119.01 39.43 42.74
C LEU A 1022 120.54 39.61 42.87
N ARG A 1023 121.25 38.50 43.10
CA ARG A 1023 122.72 38.44 43.23
C ARG A 1023 123.35 37.28 42.46
N THR A 1024 122.75 36.08 42.49
CA THR A 1024 123.32 34.87 41.85
C THR A 1024 122.32 34.17 40.93
N HIS A 1025 121.35 33.47 41.51
CA HIS A 1025 120.22 32.86 40.81
C HIS A 1025 118.93 33.14 41.58
N HIS A 1026 117.80 32.97 40.91
CA HIS A 1026 116.47 33.21 41.43
C HIS A 1026 115.49 32.22 40.81
N THR A 1027 114.66 31.61 41.65
CA THR A 1027 113.48 30.85 41.24
C THR A 1027 112.32 31.28 42.12
N ASP A 1028 111.24 31.76 41.52
CA ASP A 1028 110.05 32.25 42.21
C ASP A 1028 108.77 31.61 41.65
N ARG A 1029 107.94 31.10 42.57
CA ARG A 1029 106.67 30.44 42.26
C ARG A 1029 105.54 31.45 42.42
N GLY A 1030 104.86 31.71 41.31
CA GLY A 1030 103.54 32.33 41.36
C GLY A 1030 102.49 31.29 41.73
N THR A 1031 101.49 31.72 42.48
CA THR A 1031 100.33 30.92 42.86
C THR A 1031 99.09 31.77 42.65
N THR A 1032 98.14 31.28 41.85
CA THR A 1032 96.84 31.93 41.66
C THR A 1032 95.71 30.99 42.05
N THR A 1033 94.63 31.54 42.60
CA THR A 1033 93.35 30.86 42.71
C THR A 1033 92.25 31.66 42.03
N GLY A 1034 91.24 30.97 41.49
CA GLY A 1034 89.98 31.57 41.05
C GLY A 1034 88.80 30.82 41.65
N THR A 1035 87.87 31.54 42.26
CA THR A 1035 86.62 31.00 42.81
C THR A 1035 85.58 30.88 41.70
N PRO A 1036 85.09 29.67 41.35
CA PRO A 1036 84.09 29.52 40.30
C PRO A 1036 82.74 30.13 40.68
N ILE A 1037 82.06 30.72 39.71
CA ILE A 1037 80.67 31.17 39.82
C ILE A 1037 79.78 30.19 39.07
N VAL A 1038 79.02 29.38 39.81
CA VAL A 1038 78.14 28.35 39.26
C VAL A 1038 76.70 28.54 39.74
N PRO A 1039 75.67 28.16 38.95
CA PRO A 1039 74.31 28.03 39.46
C PRO A 1039 74.27 27.25 40.79
N CYS A 1040 73.58 27.79 41.79
CA CYS A 1040 73.35 27.10 43.06
C CYS A 1040 72.53 25.83 42.83
N ASN A 1041 73.02 24.68 43.30
CA ASN A 1041 72.29 23.41 43.19
C ASN A 1041 70.94 23.49 43.92
N VAL A 1042 69.84 23.51 43.15
CA VAL A 1042 68.48 23.56 43.70
C VAL A 1042 67.97 22.16 43.99
N SER A 1043 67.58 21.97 45.25
CA SER A 1043 66.90 20.78 45.76
C SER A 1043 65.67 21.24 46.52
N ASN A 1044 64.51 20.68 46.18
CA ASN A 1044 63.23 20.88 46.83
C ASN A 1044 62.61 19.49 47.11
N ASN A 1045 62.43 19.16 48.39
CA ASN A 1045 61.89 17.86 48.81
C ASN A 1045 60.36 17.80 48.79
N HIS A 1046 59.70 18.97 48.70
CA HIS A 1046 58.25 19.18 48.75
C HIS A 1046 57.74 19.98 47.53
N PRO A 1047 58.04 19.56 46.27
CA PRO A 1047 57.83 20.38 45.06
C PRO A 1047 56.36 20.69 44.72
N PHE A 1048 55.41 20.10 45.45
CA PHE A 1048 53.97 20.17 45.19
C PHE A 1048 53.16 20.80 46.34
N ASP A 1049 53.79 21.06 47.50
CA ASP A 1049 53.08 21.36 48.75
C ASP A 1049 52.93 22.88 49.01
N GLY A 1050 53.41 23.70 48.06
CA GLY A 1050 53.21 25.17 48.04
C GLY A 1050 54.07 25.97 49.02
N THR A 1051 54.61 25.34 50.07
CA THR A 1051 55.48 25.95 51.07
C THR A 1051 56.94 25.59 50.82
N VAL A 1052 57.79 26.62 50.66
CA VAL A 1052 59.26 26.44 50.67
C VAL A 1052 59.70 26.26 52.12
N THR A 1053 60.17 25.07 52.45
CA THR A 1053 60.63 24.67 53.78
C THR A 1053 62.07 25.15 54.04
N GLY A 1054 62.53 25.05 55.30
CA GLY A 1054 63.85 25.55 55.70
C GLY A 1054 65.05 24.85 55.01
N ASP A 1055 64.84 23.63 54.51
CA ASP A 1055 65.87 22.80 53.89
C ASP A 1055 66.00 23.02 52.36
N ASP A 1056 65.09 23.78 51.74
CA ASP A 1056 65.05 23.98 50.29
C ASP A 1056 66.12 24.97 49.81
N LYS A 1057 66.94 24.54 48.85
CA LYS A 1057 68.03 25.37 48.31
C LYS A 1057 67.52 26.33 47.24
N LYS A 1058 67.38 27.60 47.63
CA LYS A 1058 66.96 28.70 46.75
C LYS A 1058 67.93 28.90 45.58
N GLY A 1059 67.37 29.15 44.40
CA GLY A 1059 68.15 29.40 43.17
C GLY A 1059 68.92 30.72 43.21
N GLY A 1060 70.04 30.76 42.49
CA GLY A 1060 70.95 31.90 42.41
C GLY A 1060 72.28 31.49 41.78
N MET A 1061 73.28 32.37 41.87
CA MET A 1061 74.68 32.04 41.58
C MET A 1061 75.44 31.82 42.90
N CYS A 1062 76.14 30.70 43.00
CA CYS A 1062 76.92 30.26 44.13
C CYS A 1062 78.42 30.31 43.80
N TYR A 1063 79.23 30.45 44.85
CA TYR A 1063 80.68 30.29 44.77
C TYR A 1063 81.05 28.84 45.08
N ASP A 1064 81.78 28.18 44.18
CA ASP A 1064 82.31 26.83 44.39
C ASP A 1064 83.75 26.87 44.93
N THR A 1065 84.31 25.69 45.17
CA THR A 1065 85.69 25.43 45.60
C THR A 1065 86.70 26.13 44.68
N PRO A 1066 87.57 27.02 45.19
CA PRO A 1066 88.55 27.73 44.37
C PRO A 1066 89.51 26.78 43.64
N VAL A 1067 89.57 26.90 42.31
CA VAL A 1067 90.61 26.23 41.50
C VAL A 1067 91.93 26.95 41.65
N LYS A 1068 93.04 26.21 41.60
CA LYS A 1068 94.41 26.70 41.85
C LYS A 1068 95.33 26.36 40.69
N ALA A 1069 96.20 27.30 40.31
CA ALA A 1069 97.35 27.06 39.45
C ALA A 1069 98.62 27.64 40.06
N THR A 1070 99.76 27.07 39.69
CA THR A 1070 101.10 27.54 40.05
C THR A 1070 102.00 27.46 38.84
N ASP A 1071 102.95 28.38 38.71
CA ASP A 1071 103.92 28.42 37.63
C ASP A 1071 105.23 28.99 38.15
N ASP A 1072 106.37 28.48 37.69
CA ASP A 1072 107.70 28.87 38.16
C ASP A 1072 108.40 29.77 37.14
N TRP A 1073 109.18 30.73 37.61
CA TRP A 1073 110.07 31.52 36.76
C TRP A 1073 111.49 31.50 37.31
N ASN A 1074 112.48 31.52 36.41
CA ASN A 1074 113.89 31.30 36.73
C ASN A 1074 114.80 32.35 36.08
N ALA A 1075 115.83 32.79 36.81
CA ALA A 1075 116.78 33.82 36.36
C ALA A 1075 118.18 33.66 36.98
N THR A 1076 119.23 34.11 36.27
CA THR A 1076 120.63 34.09 36.73
C THR A 1076 121.41 35.34 36.34
N THR A 1077 122.37 35.77 37.16
CA THR A 1077 123.21 36.96 36.88
C THR A 1077 124.35 36.69 35.91
N SER A 1078 124.82 35.45 35.81
CA SER A 1078 125.93 35.04 34.94
C SER A 1078 125.45 34.47 33.59
N ARG A 1079 126.39 34.35 32.63
CA ARG A 1079 126.27 33.31 31.60
C ARG A 1079 126.77 32.02 32.21
N LEU A 1080 125.93 30.98 32.31
CA LEU A 1080 126.46 29.63 32.46
C LEU A 1080 127.20 29.27 31.16
N ALA A 1081 128.42 28.75 31.30
CA ALA A 1081 129.18 28.24 30.16
C ALA A 1081 128.75 26.79 29.88
N THR A 1082 128.54 26.46 28.61
CA THR A 1082 127.99 25.17 28.21
C THR A 1082 129.06 24.07 28.22
N THR A 1083 129.21 23.37 29.35
CA THR A 1083 130.00 22.13 29.42
C THR A 1083 129.12 20.92 29.14
N GLY A 1084 128.97 20.55 27.86
CA GLY A 1084 128.27 19.34 27.45
C GLY A 1084 129.22 18.15 27.36
N SER A 1085 128.93 17.08 28.11
CA SER A 1085 129.57 15.76 27.95
C SER A 1085 128.51 14.65 27.94
N THR A 1086 127.82 14.56 26.81
CA THR A 1086 127.23 13.34 26.22
C THR A 1086 126.78 12.22 27.18
N ILE A 1087 125.46 12.14 27.41
CA ILE A 1087 124.77 10.85 27.46
C ILE A 1087 123.95 10.78 26.17
N ILE A 1088 124.25 9.80 25.30
CA ILE A 1088 123.57 9.60 24.01
C ILE A 1088 122.79 8.27 24.09
N PRO A 1089 121.51 8.23 23.64
CA PRO A 1089 120.64 7.06 23.81
C PRO A 1089 120.73 6.08 22.63
N PHE A 1090 120.07 4.91 22.74
CA PHE A 1090 119.04 4.46 21.78
C PHE A 1090 118.40 3.10 22.16
N ALA A 1091 117.07 3.00 21.97
CA ALA A 1091 116.34 1.79 21.54
C ALA A 1091 116.26 0.59 22.52
N LEU A 1092 115.39 -0.44 22.36
CA LEU A 1092 114.36 -0.79 21.35
C LEU A 1092 113.34 -1.82 21.97
N ILE A 1093 112.26 -2.18 21.24
CA ILE A 1093 111.29 -3.29 21.49
C ILE A 1093 110.28 -2.98 22.63
N ALA A 1094 108.96 -3.23 22.54
CA ALA A 1094 108.05 -3.89 21.58
C ALA A 1094 106.65 -3.21 21.58
N VAL A 1095 105.61 -3.54 20.78
CA VAL A 1095 105.41 -4.13 19.43
C VAL A 1095 103.88 -4.02 19.13
N ALA A 1096 103.52 -3.62 17.90
CA ALA A 1096 102.17 -3.76 17.28
C ALA A 1096 100.95 -3.08 17.96
N ALA A 1097 99.80 -2.86 17.30
CA ALA A 1097 99.42 -3.18 15.92
C ALA A 1097 98.59 -2.06 15.24
N VAL A 1098 98.69 -2.04 13.89
CA VAL A 1098 97.69 -1.66 12.86
C VAL A 1098 96.40 -0.93 13.32
N GLY A 1099 96.02 0.22 12.74
CA GLY A 1099 96.65 1.00 11.65
C GLY A 1099 95.66 1.94 10.93
N LEU A 1100 96.17 2.67 9.92
CA LEU A 1100 95.50 3.26 8.73
C LEU A 1100 94.03 3.74 8.89
N GLY A 1101 93.65 5.01 8.73
CA GLY A 1101 94.20 6.07 7.85
C GLY A 1101 93.62 5.98 6.43
N GLY A 1102 93.43 7.05 5.64
CA GLY A 1102 93.55 8.50 5.91
C GLY A 1102 92.17 9.21 5.96
N ALA A 1103 92.03 10.55 5.94
CA ALA A 1103 92.81 11.59 5.25
C ALA A 1103 92.86 11.36 3.72
N PHE A 1104 92.66 12.35 2.84
CA PHE A 1104 92.91 13.80 2.94
C PHE A 1104 91.64 14.64 2.64
N ILE A 1105 91.33 15.79 3.27
CA ILE A 1105 92.05 17.09 3.42
C ILE A 1105 91.83 18.07 2.23
N ILE A 1106 91.30 19.27 2.55
CA ILE A 1106 91.56 20.59 1.89
C ILE A 1106 90.88 20.84 0.50
N ILE A 1107 90.37 22.05 0.15
CA ILE A 1107 90.38 23.37 0.83
C ILE A 1107 89.13 24.25 0.58
N ARG A 1108 88.97 25.24 1.46
CA ARG A 1108 88.37 26.60 1.34
C ARG A 1108 88.27 27.18 -0.11
N LYS A 1109 87.46 28.19 -0.45
CA LYS A 1109 86.73 29.23 0.33
C LYS A 1109 85.78 30.01 -0.61
N LYS A 1110 84.72 30.58 -0.02
CA LYS A 1110 83.97 31.78 -0.48
C LYS A 1110 83.21 31.73 -1.83
N THR A 1111 82.23 32.60 -2.12
CA THR A 1111 81.17 33.31 -1.34
C THR A 1111 80.26 34.02 -2.38
N ALA A 1112 78.99 34.25 -2.02
CA ALA A 1112 78.07 35.30 -2.52
C ALA A 1112 77.02 34.92 -3.58
N GLN A 1113 75.83 35.50 -3.36
CA GLN A 1113 74.84 35.97 -4.35
C GLN A 1113 74.10 34.94 -5.22
N THR A 1114 72.77 35.02 -5.42
CA THR A 1114 71.64 35.60 -4.65
C THR A 1114 70.33 35.12 -5.32
N THR A 1115 69.16 35.31 -4.66
CA THR A 1115 67.81 35.50 -5.27
C THR A 1115 67.20 34.37 -6.12
N THR A 1116 65.89 34.07 -6.13
CA THR A 1116 64.74 34.25 -5.20
C THR A 1116 63.53 33.55 -5.85
N GLN A 1117 62.61 32.99 -5.05
CA GLN A 1117 61.17 32.83 -5.37
C GLN A 1117 60.79 31.92 -6.57
N ASP A 1118 59.56 31.44 -6.73
CA ASP A 1118 58.46 31.10 -5.79
C ASP A 1118 57.50 30.11 -6.50
N GLU A 1119 56.54 29.57 -5.75
CA GLU A 1119 55.40 28.76 -6.21
C GLU A 1119 55.75 27.37 -6.82
N LYS A 1120 55.03 26.28 -6.50
CA LYS A 1120 53.67 26.18 -5.95
C LYS A 1120 53.53 24.98 -5.01
#